data_AF-A0A0F8UH76-F1
#
_entry.id   AF-A0A0F8UH76-F1
#
_cell.length_a   1.000
_cell.length_b   1.000
_cell.length_c   1.000
_cell.angle_alpha   90.00
_cell.angle_beta   90.00
_cell.angle_gamma   90.00
#
_symmetry.space_group_name_H-M   'P 1'
#
loop_
_entity.id
_entity.type
_entity.pdbx_description
1 polymer ?
#
loop_
_entity_poly.entity_id
_entity_poly.type
_entity_poly.pdbx_seq_one_letter_code
_entity_poly.pdbx_strand_id
1 'polypeptide(L)'
;MSWPWHFVTVSEAEKQHRRELLDLRGYVAQLAILLAIILIRLYNYSSSLAQKGEKRTPRSRQKSWLDLPPFTGWVEARRQYIICLLWLGGLIGLAVWNTGDDYLHLTKALGHIGLSQIPLQIAMSPVLYISTSKPRSSSLVSILTSIPQPSLTPYHRVFGRVVVPPLLLAHATLYDSFFLQSSHPDYSSLFAKRILDRDVQWGIAAVCMVIAVMAFMRPIGATGGIWKGSIKNRRRAFYIVHVSIVGALCTAAYFHVKQARSMRSPRLLGLLVTGVLVCLSLVFLRHSRPSHGSPRVASLVSPPPPPLQQPMAPAPAHADLYPKDVHPIAALIQDAEEEFNELLSRQSKNLADAVKEYRRRYGLHPPPHFDKWFIFAQSRGVQLIDEYDTIYETLLPFWALAPETIRARAREALGYDNSLLGILIRDGKVSLAEGGLTEEQTWQRVATLGMMKEFVQYLPDLDLVFNAHDEPRVILPSEDLQRLVAYAKDHAIPTAFQTTSIVNEWSDRPSDLNRGDRIDEVRTTRFNRFSHQPAWTSSRMSCPVESPVRSLDENAPDNTDRYAHGDLGFIYNTSAFSDICNAPSLRYTYGFFDRPNVFAVVHDLFPVFSQSKISSFQDILYPSPWYWAKKVPYVGEKDVSWEDKTDKLYWRGSTTGGYSRGGGWRRQHRQLMVGNINALNTAEILSRGENGHWGRKQVSRQEYHALFDVQFTSIGQCDAHDCAAQREFFNVSEPAGQQEAWGYKYLIDIDGNAFSGRYHAFLESNSLVCKVALFREWHDERIKPWVHYVPLSFRGDEFVETMRYFVSEDAGRTAGPRLAQNGQEWAQRSLRNEDMEVWFFRVLLEYGRLVDDNRDNLGFY
;
A
#
# COMPACT_ATOMS: atom_id res chain seq x y z
N MET A 1 13.39 60.22 -15.64
CA MET A 1 14.43 60.20 -14.59
C MET A 1 15.73 59.79 -15.25
N SER A 2 16.82 60.53 -15.06
CA SER A 2 18.15 60.13 -15.52
C SER A 2 18.63 58.89 -14.77
N TRP A 3 19.40 58.03 -15.43
CA TRP A 3 19.99 56.85 -14.79
C TRP A 3 21.00 57.28 -13.71
N PRO A 4 20.91 56.78 -12.46
CA PRO A 4 21.65 57.37 -11.33
C PRO A 4 23.08 56.83 -11.11
N TRP A 5 23.55 55.89 -11.94
CA TRP A 5 24.91 55.34 -11.85
C TRP A 5 25.73 55.63 -13.11
N HIS A 6 26.92 56.19 -12.94
CA HIS A 6 27.82 56.63 -14.00
C HIS A 6 29.17 55.88 -13.98
N PHE A 7 29.93 55.96 -15.07
CA PHE A 7 31.29 55.42 -15.12
C PHE A 7 32.24 56.41 -14.46
N VAL A 8 32.73 56.06 -13.26
CA VAL A 8 33.58 56.92 -12.43
C VAL A 8 35.02 56.42 -12.46
N THR A 9 35.98 57.35 -12.59
CA THR A 9 37.41 57.07 -12.40
C THR A 9 37.78 57.24 -10.93
N VAL A 10 38.53 56.27 -10.38
CA VAL A 10 38.75 56.16 -8.93
C VAL A 10 40.24 55.99 -8.64
N SER A 11 40.74 56.64 -7.60
CA SER A 11 42.13 56.51 -7.13
C SER A 11 42.39 55.13 -6.50
N GLU A 12 43.65 54.72 -6.36
CA GLU A 12 44.00 53.42 -5.77
C GLU A 12 43.51 53.26 -4.32
N ALA A 13 43.56 54.33 -3.52
CA ALA A 13 43.05 54.34 -2.15
C ALA A 13 41.54 54.08 -2.12
N GLU A 14 40.79 54.71 -3.02
CA GLU A 14 39.35 54.49 -3.08
C GLU A 14 38.99 53.14 -3.72
N LYS A 15 39.81 52.58 -4.62
CA LYS A 15 39.64 51.21 -5.11
C LYS A 15 39.77 50.19 -3.98
N GLN A 16 40.72 50.40 -3.06
CA GLN A 16 40.91 49.55 -1.90
C GLN A 16 39.73 49.64 -0.93
N HIS A 17 39.30 50.86 -0.57
CA HIS A 17 38.11 51.07 0.26
C HIS A 17 36.86 50.42 -0.33
N ARG A 18 36.68 50.55 -1.65
CA ARG A 18 35.57 49.91 -2.38
C ARG A 18 35.63 48.38 -2.33
N ARG A 19 36.81 47.76 -2.32
CA ARG A 19 36.96 46.29 -2.18
C ARG A 19 36.56 45.82 -0.78
N GLU A 20 36.99 46.53 0.25
CA GLU A 20 36.63 46.25 1.64
C GLU A 20 35.12 46.32 1.85
N LEU A 21 34.47 47.31 1.24
CA LEU A 21 33.01 47.45 1.27
C LEU A 21 32.28 46.30 0.55
N LEU A 22 32.80 45.81 -0.57
CA LEU A 22 32.24 44.65 -1.28
C LEU A 22 32.34 43.36 -0.45
N ASP A 23 33.46 43.14 0.22
CA ASP A 23 33.65 42.00 1.11
C ASP A 23 32.73 42.10 2.33
N LEU A 24 32.63 43.29 2.94
CA LEU A 24 31.71 43.56 4.06
C LEU A 24 30.27 43.22 3.69
N ARG A 25 29.78 43.63 2.51
CA ARG A 25 28.43 43.31 2.04
C ARG A 25 28.21 41.80 1.90
N GLY A 26 29.19 41.07 1.38
CA GLY A 26 29.16 39.60 1.32
C GLY A 26 29.04 38.97 2.71
N TYR A 27 29.82 39.45 3.69
CA TYR A 27 29.75 38.98 5.08
C TYR A 27 28.41 39.33 5.75
N VAL A 28 27.92 40.56 5.60
CA VAL A 28 26.63 40.99 6.14
C VAL A 28 25.50 40.14 5.57
N ALA A 29 25.52 39.84 4.26
CA ALA A 29 24.54 38.96 3.62
C ALA A 29 24.58 37.53 4.19
N GLN A 30 25.76 37.00 4.55
CA GLN A 30 25.89 35.68 5.17
C GLN A 30 25.50 35.67 6.66
N LEU A 31 25.83 36.72 7.41
CA LEU A 31 25.42 36.88 8.81
C LEU A 31 23.90 37.01 8.93
N ALA A 32 23.25 37.70 8.00
CA ALA A 32 21.79 37.80 7.93
C ALA A 32 21.12 36.42 7.81
N ILE A 33 21.73 35.48 7.08
CA ILE A 33 21.23 34.09 6.95
C ILE A 33 21.28 33.37 8.30
N LEU A 34 22.41 33.48 9.02
CA LEU A 34 22.58 32.86 10.33
C LEU A 34 21.59 33.44 11.34
N LEU A 35 21.42 34.76 11.34
CA LEU A 35 20.44 35.46 12.17
C LEU A 35 19.02 34.96 11.88
N ALA A 36 18.64 34.82 10.61
CA ALA A 36 17.32 34.29 10.23
C ALA A 36 17.10 32.86 10.74
N ILE A 37 18.10 31.98 10.64
CA ILE A 37 18.02 30.60 11.16
C ILE A 37 17.84 30.60 12.69
N ILE A 38 18.58 31.45 13.41
CA ILE A 38 18.49 31.59 14.87
C ILE A 38 17.11 32.11 15.27
N LEU A 39 16.61 33.16 14.62
CA LEU A 39 15.29 33.73 14.91
C LEU A 39 14.16 32.72 14.67
N ILE A 40 14.22 31.96 13.58
CA ILE A 40 13.27 30.87 13.29
C ILE A 40 13.34 29.80 14.38
N ARG A 41 14.54 29.42 14.81
CA ARG A 41 14.72 28.41 15.87
C ARG A 41 14.18 28.89 17.22
N LEU A 42 14.43 30.14 17.58
CA LEU A 42 13.92 30.76 18.80
C LEU A 42 12.39 30.87 18.77
N TYR A 43 11.81 31.27 17.64
CA TYR A 43 10.35 31.30 17.45
C TYR A 43 9.71 29.92 17.57
N ASN A 44 10.30 28.90 16.95
CA ASN A 44 9.80 27.52 17.04
C ASN A 44 9.93 26.97 18.47
N TYR A 45 10.98 27.33 19.19
CA TYR A 45 11.17 26.96 20.59
C TYR A 45 10.16 27.66 21.52
N SER A 46 9.96 28.97 21.36
CA SER A 46 9.01 29.74 22.18
C SER A 46 7.56 29.37 21.91
N SER A 47 7.19 29.13 20.65
CA SER A 47 5.84 28.65 20.28
C SER A 47 5.58 27.23 20.79
N SER A 48 6.58 26.35 20.80
CA SER A 48 6.49 25.01 21.41
C SER A 48 6.29 25.08 22.93
N LEU A 49 6.96 26.02 23.62
CA LEU A 49 6.75 26.27 25.05
C LEU A 49 5.35 26.85 25.33
N ALA A 50 4.85 27.78 24.49
CA ALA A 50 3.52 28.36 24.63
C ALA A 50 2.39 27.35 24.35
N GLN A 51 2.60 26.37 23.46
CA GLN A 51 1.61 25.34 23.14
C GLN A 51 1.51 24.21 24.19
N LYS A 52 2.42 24.15 25.17
CA LYS A 52 2.36 23.18 26.27
C LYS A 52 1.30 23.50 27.34
N GLY A 53 0.60 24.64 27.26
CA GLY A 53 -0.36 25.10 28.27
C GLY A 53 -1.81 25.33 27.82
N GLU A 54 -2.16 25.19 26.53
CA GLU A 54 -3.51 25.50 26.03
C GLU A 54 -4.13 24.35 25.22
N LYS A 55 -5.25 23.81 25.71
CA LYS A 55 -6.18 22.99 24.91
C LYS A 55 -6.86 23.89 23.89
N ARG A 56 -6.46 23.81 22.61
CA ARG A 56 -7.11 24.56 21.52
C ARG A 56 -8.18 23.72 20.82
N THR A 57 -9.41 24.24 20.85
CA THR A 57 -10.55 23.86 20.00
C THR A 57 -10.25 24.13 18.52
N PRO A 58 -10.67 23.25 17.58
CA PRO A 58 -10.37 23.42 16.16
C PRO A 58 -11.31 24.46 15.54
N ARG A 59 -10.79 25.65 15.25
CA ARG A 59 -11.45 26.63 14.39
C ARG A 59 -11.16 26.28 12.93
N SER A 60 -12.21 26.15 12.12
CA SER A 60 -12.16 26.12 10.65
C SER A 60 -11.15 27.17 10.14
N ARG A 61 -10.05 26.72 9.54
CA ARG A 61 -9.11 27.61 8.84
C ARG A 61 -9.37 27.46 7.34
N GLN A 62 -10.20 28.35 6.82
CA GLN A 62 -10.20 28.71 5.41
C GLN A 62 -8.74 28.92 4.96
N LYS A 63 -8.31 28.26 3.87
CA LYS A 63 -6.94 28.42 3.36
C LYS A 63 -6.68 29.91 3.15
N SER A 64 -5.66 30.44 3.84
CA SER A 64 -5.37 31.87 3.77
C SER A 64 -5.03 32.24 2.32
N TRP A 65 -5.32 33.48 1.91
CA TRP A 65 -4.85 34.02 0.62
C TRP A 65 -3.34 33.81 0.43
N LEU A 66 -2.59 33.82 1.53
CA LEU A 66 -1.15 33.54 1.61
C LEU A 66 -0.77 32.08 1.27
N ASP A 67 -1.71 31.15 1.43
CA ASP A 67 -1.50 29.71 1.20
C ASP A 67 -1.90 29.26 -0.21
N LEU A 68 -2.47 30.16 -1.02
CA LEU A 68 -2.81 29.95 -2.43
C LEU A 68 -1.68 30.42 -3.35
N PRO A 69 -1.53 29.86 -4.56
CA PRO A 69 -0.53 30.31 -5.53
C PRO A 69 -0.89 31.68 -6.13
N PRO A 70 0.11 32.50 -6.52
CA PRO A 70 -0.13 33.83 -7.08
C PRO A 70 -0.91 33.80 -8.41
N PHE A 71 -0.64 32.80 -9.25
CA PHE A 71 -1.28 32.60 -10.55
C PHE A 71 -1.74 31.15 -10.73
N THR A 72 -2.76 30.94 -11.56
CA THR A 72 -3.24 29.60 -11.94
C THR A 72 -2.15 28.81 -12.66
N GLY A 73 -1.89 27.57 -12.24
CA GLY A 73 -0.83 26.72 -12.79
C GLY A 73 0.53 26.81 -12.06
N TRP A 74 0.68 27.70 -11.08
CA TRP A 74 1.88 27.77 -10.23
C TRP A 74 1.75 26.83 -9.04
N VAL A 75 2.86 26.20 -8.65
CA VAL A 75 2.88 25.15 -7.60
C VAL A 75 3.10 25.75 -6.20
N GLU A 76 3.80 26.87 -6.11
CA GLU A 76 4.21 27.51 -4.85
C GLU A 76 3.25 28.61 -4.39
N ALA A 77 3.03 28.70 -3.08
CA ALA A 77 2.09 29.62 -2.44
C ALA A 77 2.63 31.06 -2.34
N ARG A 78 1.72 32.05 -2.28
CA ARG A 78 2.06 33.49 -2.18
C ARG A 78 3.03 33.80 -1.03
N ARG A 79 2.86 33.15 0.13
CA ARG A 79 3.78 33.34 1.28
C ARG A 79 5.24 33.04 0.94
N GLN A 80 5.51 32.05 0.09
CA GLN A 80 6.87 31.67 -0.30
C GLN A 80 7.49 32.75 -1.19
N TYR A 81 6.71 33.26 -2.16
CA TYR A 81 7.14 34.36 -3.02
C TYR A 81 7.36 35.66 -2.24
N ILE A 82 6.43 36.03 -1.35
CA ILE A 82 6.55 37.25 -0.54
C ILE A 82 7.84 37.21 0.29
N ILE A 83 8.11 36.11 1.00
CA ILE A 83 9.32 35.97 1.81
C ILE A 83 10.58 36.07 0.96
N CYS A 84 10.65 35.36 -0.17
CA CYS A 84 11.81 35.40 -1.05
C CYS A 84 12.01 36.76 -1.73
N LEU A 85 10.93 37.47 -2.09
CA LEU A 85 11.01 38.82 -2.69
C LEU A 85 11.41 39.89 -1.67
N LEU A 86 10.92 39.80 -0.42
CA LEU A 86 11.38 40.66 0.67
C LEU A 86 12.88 40.44 0.94
N TRP A 87 13.32 39.18 0.93
CA TRP A 87 14.74 38.84 1.06
C TRP A 87 15.56 39.43 -0.09
N LEU A 88 15.12 39.26 -1.35
CA LEU A 88 15.76 39.86 -2.51
C LEU A 88 15.84 41.40 -2.39
N GLY A 89 14.75 42.05 -1.98
CA GLY A 89 14.73 43.50 -1.78
C GLY A 89 15.78 43.97 -0.77
N GLY A 90 15.94 43.23 0.33
CA GLY A 90 17.01 43.48 1.30
C GLY A 90 18.41 43.33 0.72
N LEU A 91 18.63 42.28 -0.09
CA LEU A 91 19.92 42.06 -0.77
C LEU A 91 20.23 43.12 -1.84
N ILE A 92 19.23 43.58 -2.60
CA ILE A 92 19.39 44.68 -3.55
C ILE A 92 19.67 45.99 -2.80
N GLY A 93 18.96 46.25 -1.70
CA GLY A 93 19.22 47.38 -0.82
C GLY A 93 20.66 47.37 -0.31
N LEU A 94 21.17 46.21 0.11
CA LEU A 94 22.56 46.03 0.52
C LEU A 94 23.57 46.25 -0.63
N ALA A 95 23.21 45.89 -1.86
CA ALA A 95 24.03 46.12 -3.05
C ALA A 95 24.14 47.61 -3.41
N VAL A 96 23.06 48.37 -3.19
CA VAL A 96 22.98 49.81 -3.45
C VAL A 96 23.58 50.64 -2.29
N TRP A 97 23.47 50.14 -1.06
CA TRP A 97 23.87 50.86 0.14
C TRP A 97 25.33 51.29 0.10
N ASN A 98 25.59 52.59 0.16
CA ASN A 98 26.92 53.21 0.12
C ASN A 98 27.68 52.97 -1.20
N THR A 99 26.97 52.83 -2.32
CA THR A 99 27.56 52.69 -3.66
C THR A 99 27.75 54.04 -4.37
N GLY A 100 27.06 55.10 -3.93
CA GLY A 100 27.05 56.39 -4.61
C GLY A 100 26.51 56.26 -6.03
N ASP A 101 27.12 56.97 -6.97
CA ASP A 101 26.86 56.92 -8.42
C ASP A 101 27.82 55.96 -9.16
N ASP A 102 28.61 55.14 -8.47
CA ASP A 102 29.59 54.25 -9.11
C ASP A 102 28.93 52.99 -9.69
N TYR A 103 28.78 52.99 -11.02
CA TYR A 103 28.18 51.89 -11.78
C TYR A 103 28.91 50.55 -11.61
N LEU A 104 30.25 50.56 -11.66
CA LEU A 104 31.03 49.33 -11.58
C LEU A 104 31.04 48.78 -10.16
N HIS A 105 30.95 49.65 -9.16
CA HIS A 105 30.82 49.24 -7.77
C HIS A 105 29.47 48.56 -7.50
N LEU A 106 28.36 49.12 -7.99
CA LEU A 106 27.05 48.46 -7.93
C LEU A 106 27.09 47.09 -8.59
N THR A 107 27.65 47.05 -9.81
CA THR A 107 27.74 45.84 -10.61
C THR A 107 28.50 44.73 -9.86
N LYS A 108 29.64 45.05 -9.25
CA LYS A 108 30.42 44.09 -8.44
C LYS A 108 29.66 43.67 -7.18
N ALA A 109 28.93 44.58 -6.53
CA ALA A 109 28.17 44.29 -5.33
C ALA A 109 27.08 43.24 -5.57
N LEU A 110 26.37 43.33 -6.70
CA LEU A 110 25.36 42.35 -7.11
C LEU A 110 25.97 40.95 -7.29
N GLY A 111 27.14 40.84 -7.92
CA GLY A 111 27.85 39.56 -8.09
C GLY A 111 28.32 38.97 -6.77
N HIS A 112 28.92 39.79 -5.89
CA HIS A 112 29.38 39.38 -4.56
C HIS A 112 28.23 38.87 -3.69
N ILE A 113 27.14 39.65 -3.61
CA ILE A 113 25.97 39.29 -2.82
C ILE A 113 25.29 38.05 -3.42
N GLY A 114 25.13 37.96 -4.75
CA GLY A 114 24.54 36.80 -5.41
C GLY A 114 25.29 35.50 -5.12
N LEU A 115 26.63 35.51 -5.22
CA LEU A 115 27.45 34.34 -4.91
C LEU A 115 27.40 33.96 -3.41
N SER A 116 27.27 34.94 -2.51
CA SER A 116 27.20 34.70 -1.07
C SER A 116 25.97 33.88 -0.64
N GLN A 117 24.92 33.80 -1.47
CA GLN A 117 23.66 33.10 -1.18
C GLN A 117 23.68 31.61 -1.60
N ILE A 118 24.65 31.20 -2.42
CA ILE A 118 24.77 29.81 -2.92
C ILE A 118 24.90 28.78 -1.77
N PRO A 119 25.70 29.03 -0.70
CA PRO A 119 25.78 28.10 0.43
C PRO A 119 24.44 27.80 1.10
N LEU A 120 23.59 28.81 1.30
CA LEU A 120 22.25 28.62 1.85
C LEU A 120 21.36 27.82 0.90
N GLN A 121 21.42 28.13 -0.40
CA GLN A 121 20.66 27.41 -1.41
C GLN A 121 20.99 25.91 -1.41
N ILE A 122 22.27 25.56 -1.25
CA ILE A 122 22.73 24.18 -1.10
C ILE A 122 22.28 23.60 0.26
N ALA A 123 22.40 24.35 1.35
CA ALA A 123 22.05 23.89 2.70
C ALA A 123 20.56 23.62 2.92
N MET A 124 19.67 24.21 2.10
CA MET A 124 18.22 23.90 2.07
C MET A 124 17.90 22.62 1.26
N SER A 125 18.84 22.14 0.46
CA SER A 125 18.67 20.91 -0.32
C SER A 125 18.86 19.65 0.55
N PRO A 126 18.13 18.55 0.31
CA PRO A 126 18.28 17.31 1.09
C PRO A 126 19.65 16.65 0.88
N VAL A 127 20.30 16.22 1.96
CA VAL A 127 21.69 15.69 1.95
C VAL A 127 21.83 14.32 1.24
N LEU A 128 20.76 13.52 1.16
CA LEU A 128 20.81 12.11 0.71
C LEU A 128 19.73 11.76 -0.32
N TYR A 129 19.53 12.62 -1.33
CA TYR A 129 18.53 12.35 -2.37
C TYR A 129 18.90 11.19 -3.32
N ILE A 130 20.15 10.71 -3.28
CA ILE A 130 20.65 9.61 -4.14
C ILE A 130 20.13 8.24 -3.66
N SER A 131 19.72 8.12 -2.39
CA SER A 131 19.16 6.88 -1.84
C SER A 131 17.64 6.83 -2.00
N THR A 132 17.15 6.03 -2.95
CA THR A 132 15.71 5.87 -3.21
C THR A 132 14.92 5.20 -2.08
N SER A 133 15.59 4.76 -1.01
CA SER A 133 14.94 4.17 0.18
C SER A 133 14.58 5.19 1.26
N LYS A 134 15.08 6.45 1.19
CA LYS A 134 14.78 7.50 2.19
C LYS A 134 14.57 8.88 1.52
N PRO A 135 13.46 9.10 0.80
CA PRO A 135 13.15 10.38 0.14
C PRO A 135 12.91 11.57 1.11
N ARG A 136 12.93 11.33 2.42
CA ARG A 136 12.73 12.33 3.50
C ARG A 136 14.02 12.66 4.26
N SER A 137 15.20 12.58 3.64
CA SER A 137 16.43 13.06 4.31
C SER A 137 16.31 14.56 4.61
N SER A 138 16.57 14.92 5.88
CA SER A 138 16.49 16.32 6.32
C SER A 138 17.69 17.09 5.79
N SER A 139 17.47 18.29 5.26
CA SER A 139 18.56 19.22 4.93
C SER A 139 19.21 19.79 6.20
N LEU A 140 20.39 20.40 6.08
CA LEU A 140 21.05 21.07 7.20
C LEU A 140 20.14 22.17 7.79
N VAL A 141 19.45 22.94 6.95
CA VAL A 141 18.51 23.97 7.39
C VAL A 141 17.30 23.34 8.09
N SER A 142 16.81 22.20 7.62
CA SER A 142 15.72 21.46 8.28
C SER A 142 16.08 21.05 9.71
N ILE A 143 17.31 20.56 9.90
CA ILE A 143 17.82 20.17 11.23
C ILE A 143 17.97 21.39 12.13
N LEU A 144 18.61 22.45 11.63
CA LEU A 144 18.90 23.66 12.42
C LEU A 144 17.63 24.43 12.82
N THR A 145 16.64 24.50 11.93
CA THR A 145 15.39 25.25 12.18
C THR A 145 14.28 24.40 12.80
N SER A 146 14.43 23.07 12.84
CA SER A 146 13.35 22.11 13.13
C SER A 146 12.13 22.23 12.20
N ILE A 147 12.29 22.86 11.03
CA ILE A 147 11.22 22.90 10.01
C ILE A 147 11.30 21.60 9.18
N PRO A 148 10.18 20.88 8.98
CA PRO A 148 10.16 19.69 8.14
C PRO A 148 10.63 19.97 6.71
N GLN A 149 11.40 19.04 6.13
CA GLN A 149 11.90 19.17 4.75
C GLN A 149 10.80 19.44 3.70
N PRO A 150 9.59 18.84 3.76
CA PRO A 150 8.50 19.16 2.83
C PRO A 150 8.11 20.65 2.85
N SER A 151 8.20 21.32 4.00
CA SER A 151 7.90 22.74 4.16
C SER A 151 9.02 23.63 3.61
N LEU A 152 10.29 23.20 3.68
CA LEU A 152 11.45 23.93 3.16
C LEU A 152 11.67 23.78 1.66
N THR A 153 11.25 22.65 1.08
CA THR A 153 11.50 22.34 -0.33
C THR A 153 10.91 23.38 -1.30
N PRO A 154 9.67 23.92 -1.08
CA PRO A 154 9.16 25.04 -1.87
C PRO A 154 10.03 26.30 -1.77
N TYR A 155 10.55 26.63 -0.58
CA TYR A 155 11.43 27.79 -0.40
C TYR A 155 12.75 27.62 -1.16
N HIS A 156 13.36 26.43 -1.14
CA HIS A 156 14.54 26.13 -1.97
C HIS A 156 14.27 26.37 -3.47
N ARG A 157 13.09 25.98 -3.98
CA ARG A 157 12.73 26.20 -5.39
C ARG A 157 12.50 27.66 -5.72
N VAL A 158 11.72 28.38 -4.92
CA VAL A 158 11.44 29.80 -5.14
C VAL A 158 12.72 30.62 -4.99
N PHE A 159 13.49 30.42 -3.92
CA PHE A 159 14.76 31.11 -3.67
C PHE A 159 15.76 30.91 -4.82
N GLY A 160 15.88 29.67 -5.32
CA GLY A 160 16.73 29.35 -6.46
C GLY A 160 16.29 29.96 -7.79
N ARG A 161 15.05 30.44 -7.92
CA ARG A 161 14.51 31.09 -9.12
C ARG A 161 14.50 32.61 -9.01
N VAL A 162 14.12 33.14 -7.84
CA VAL A 162 13.80 34.57 -7.69
C VAL A 162 14.87 35.34 -6.92
N VAL A 163 15.82 34.68 -6.25
CA VAL A 163 16.87 35.38 -5.48
C VAL A 163 18.22 35.31 -6.17
N VAL A 164 18.74 34.09 -6.36
CA VAL A 164 20.12 33.90 -6.87
C VAL A 164 20.25 34.32 -8.35
N PRO A 165 19.39 33.89 -9.29
CA PRO A 165 19.55 34.23 -10.70
C PRO A 165 19.42 35.72 -11.01
N PRO A 166 18.44 36.48 -10.49
CA PRO A 166 18.32 37.91 -10.79
C PRO A 166 19.55 38.72 -10.39
N LEU A 167 20.19 38.42 -9.25
CA LEU A 167 21.40 39.11 -8.82
C LEU A 167 22.59 38.83 -9.74
N LEU A 168 22.79 37.57 -10.13
CA LEU A 168 23.91 37.17 -10.98
C LEU A 168 23.71 37.59 -12.44
N LEU A 169 22.48 37.55 -12.95
CA LEU A 169 22.16 38.02 -14.30
C LEU A 169 22.26 39.55 -14.39
N ALA A 170 21.77 40.29 -13.38
CA ALA A 170 21.93 41.74 -13.34
C ALA A 170 23.42 42.13 -13.31
N HIS A 171 24.24 41.42 -12.53
CA HIS A 171 25.70 41.58 -12.55
C HIS A 171 26.30 41.39 -13.94
N ALA A 172 25.94 40.29 -14.64
CA ALA A 172 26.44 40.00 -15.98
C ALA A 172 25.99 41.07 -16.99
N THR A 173 24.70 41.40 -17.02
CA THR A 173 24.12 42.39 -17.95
C THR A 173 24.75 43.77 -17.76
N LEU A 174 24.96 44.21 -16.51
CA LEU A 174 25.57 45.51 -16.26
C LEU A 174 27.05 45.53 -16.68
N TYR A 175 27.79 44.43 -16.49
CA TYR A 175 29.18 44.31 -16.97
C TYR A 175 29.27 44.29 -18.49
N ASP A 176 28.40 43.53 -19.16
CA ASP A 176 28.35 43.47 -20.63
C ASP A 176 28.01 44.84 -21.21
N SER A 177 27.07 45.55 -20.61
CA SER A 177 26.72 46.93 -20.97
C SER A 177 27.91 47.89 -20.82
N PHE A 178 28.67 47.80 -19.73
CA PHE A 178 29.90 48.59 -19.55
C PHE A 178 30.96 48.26 -20.60
N PHE A 179 31.17 46.98 -20.90
CA PHE A 179 32.14 46.56 -21.92
C PHE A 179 31.74 46.97 -23.34
N LEU A 180 30.45 46.99 -23.65
CA LEU A 180 29.95 47.45 -24.96
C LEU A 180 30.10 48.96 -25.15
N GLN A 181 29.94 49.73 -24.07
CA GLN A 181 30.04 51.20 -24.10
C GLN A 181 31.47 51.73 -23.97
N SER A 182 32.43 50.88 -23.61
CA SER A 182 33.84 51.26 -23.45
C SER A 182 34.64 50.93 -24.71
N SER A 183 35.48 51.86 -25.17
CA SER A 183 36.38 51.64 -26.30
C SER A 183 37.63 50.84 -25.89
N HIS A 184 38.27 50.19 -26.85
CA HIS A 184 39.56 49.49 -26.67
C HIS A 184 40.51 49.88 -27.80
N PRO A 185 41.83 50.07 -27.56
CA PRO A 185 42.78 50.49 -28.59
C PRO A 185 42.86 49.51 -29.78
N ASP A 186 42.91 48.21 -29.50
CA ASP A 186 43.16 47.17 -30.51
C ASP A 186 41.92 46.40 -30.99
N TYR A 187 40.73 46.73 -30.47
CA TYR A 187 39.48 45.98 -30.76
C TYR A 187 38.32 46.97 -30.96
N SER A 188 37.27 46.55 -31.68
CA SER A 188 36.09 47.40 -31.96
C SER A 188 35.32 47.85 -30.70
N SER A 189 35.45 47.12 -29.59
CA SER A 189 34.92 47.48 -28.28
C SER A 189 35.72 46.77 -27.18
N LEU A 190 35.63 47.24 -25.94
CA LEU A 190 36.17 46.53 -24.78
C LEU A 190 35.51 45.15 -24.64
N PHE A 191 34.25 45.01 -25.04
CA PHE A 191 33.54 43.71 -25.09
C PHE A 191 34.23 42.69 -26.00
N ALA A 192 34.58 43.08 -27.23
CA ALA A 192 35.23 42.20 -28.21
C ALA A 192 36.58 41.67 -27.73
N LYS A 193 37.31 42.46 -26.92
CA LYS A 193 38.52 42.01 -26.24
C LYS A 193 38.21 41.10 -25.06
N ARG A 194 37.34 41.56 -24.15
CA ARG A 194 37.10 40.91 -22.85
C ARG A 194 36.48 39.52 -22.99
N ILE A 195 35.70 39.23 -24.03
CA ILE A 195 35.15 37.88 -24.28
C ILE A 195 36.24 36.82 -24.57
N LEU A 196 37.43 37.24 -24.99
CA LEU A 196 38.58 36.36 -25.21
C LEU A 196 39.37 36.09 -23.91
N ASP A 197 39.14 36.88 -22.86
CA ASP A 197 39.83 36.70 -21.59
C ASP A 197 39.22 35.52 -20.81
N ARG A 198 40.09 34.71 -20.19
CA ARG A 198 39.68 33.48 -19.48
C ARG A 198 38.70 33.75 -18.32
N ASP A 199 38.88 34.83 -17.59
CA ASP A 199 38.00 35.20 -16.48
C ASP A 199 36.57 35.44 -16.97
N VAL A 200 36.40 36.16 -18.09
CA VAL A 200 35.08 36.44 -18.69
C VAL A 200 34.47 35.18 -19.30
N GLN A 201 35.24 34.31 -19.94
CA GLN A 201 34.74 33.02 -20.45
C GLN A 201 34.17 32.13 -19.34
N TRP A 202 34.83 32.07 -18.17
CA TRP A 202 34.28 31.39 -17.00
C TRP A 202 33.03 32.09 -16.44
N GLY A 203 32.93 33.41 -16.57
CA GLY A 203 31.72 34.17 -16.23
C GLY A 203 30.54 33.82 -17.15
N ILE A 204 30.78 33.76 -18.46
CA ILE A 204 29.78 33.33 -19.45
C ILE A 204 29.34 31.89 -19.16
N ALA A 205 30.28 30.99 -18.88
CA ALA A 205 29.96 29.61 -18.49
C ALA A 205 29.09 29.56 -17.22
N ALA A 206 29.38 30.39 -16.22
CA ALA A 206 28.56 30.49 -15.02
C ALA A 206 27.14 30.98 -15.32
N VAL A 207 26.98 32.01 -16.17
CA VAL A 207 25.67 32.52 -16.61
C VAL A 207 24.89 31.43 -17.36
N CYS A 208 25.54 30.70 -18.27
CA CYS A 208 24.94 29.56 -18.96
C CYS A 208 24.43 28.49 -17.98
N MET A 209 25.20 28.18 -16.92
CA MET A 209 24.76 27.23 -15.89
C MET A 209 23.61 27.78 -15.04
N VAL A 210 23.58 29.07 -14.72
CA VAL A 210 22.43 29.70 -14.03
C VAL A 210 21.17 29.57 -14.88
N ILE A 211 21.25 29.88 -16.18
CA ILE A 211 20.13 29.73 -17.13
C ILE A 211 19.71 28.26 -17.23
N ALA A 212 20.67 27.33 -17.31
CA ALA A 212 20.39 25.90 -17.35
C ALA A 212 19.66 25.43 -16.08
N VAL A 213 20.06 25.86 -14.88
CA VAL A 213 19.34 25.53 -13.63
C VAL A 213 17.90 26.07 -13.64
N MET A 214 17.67 27.26 -14.21
CA MET A 214 16.31 27.83 -14.32
C MET A 214 15.44 27.09 -15.34
N ALA A 215 16.01 26.76 -16.50
CA ALA A 215 15.31 26.08 -17.59
C ALA A 215 15.07 24.59 -17.28
N PHE A 216 15.96 23.96 -16.51
CA PHE A 216 15.89 22.56 -16.16
C PHE A 216 14.90 22.32 -15.01
N MET A 217 13.62 22.33 -15.34
CA MET A 217 12.53 22.11 -14.39
C MET A 217 12.30 20.62 -14.12
N ARG A 218 11.91 20.30 -12.88
CA ARG A 218 11.49 18.96 -12.49
C ARG A 218 10.31 18.53 -13.38
N PRO A 219 10.29 17.30 -13.91
CA PRO A 219 9.13 16.83 -14.68
C PRO A 219 7.90 16.80 -13.77
N ILE A 220 6.90 17.63 -14.09
CA ILE A 220 5.60 17.67 -13.45
C ILE A 220 4.63 17.04 -14.46
N GLY A 221 4.29 15.76 -14.26
CA GLY A 221 3.29 15.04 -15.06
C GLY A 221 3.82 14.14 -16.18
N ALA A 222 2.87 13.51 -16.88
CA ALA A 222 3.07 12.48 -17.92
C ALA A 222 3.25 13.06 -19.33
N THR A 223 3.91 14.22 -19.48
CA THR A 223 4.17 14.78 -20.81
C THR A 223 5.43 14.15 -21.41
N GLY A 224 5.26 13.53 -22.57
CA GLY A 224 6.34 12.93 -23.36
C GLY A 224 7.34 14.00 -23.78
N GLY A 225 8.57 13.86 -23.28
CA GLY A 225 9.73 14.67 -23.65
C GLY A 225 11.01 13.84 -23.51
N ILE A 226 12.16 14.50 -23.38
CA ILE A 226 13.54 13.94 -23.37
C ILE A 226 13.74 12.82 -22.31
N TRP A 227 12.80 12.67 -21.38
CA TRP A 227 12.84 11.72 -20.27
C TRP A 227 12.12 10.39 -20.59
N LYS A 228 12.87 9.37 -21.04
CA LYS A 228 12.38 7.98 -21.19
C LYS A 228 12.61 7.15 -19.91
N GLY A 229 11.75 6.15 -19.65
CA GLY A 229 11.87 5.22 -18.51
C GLY A 229 10.92 5.50 -17.32
N SER A 230 11.00 4.66 -16.28
CA SER A 230 10.17 4.75 -15.05
C SER A 230 10.31 6.11 -14.34
N ILE A 231 9.26 6.57 -13.65
CA ILE A 231 9.23 7.80 -12.85
C ILE A 231 10.40 7.86 -11.86
N LYS A 232 10.78 6.71 -11.28
CA LYS A 232 11.95 6.57 -10.40
C LYS A 232 13.24 6.95 -11.14
N ASN A 233 13.41 6.46 -12.37
CA ASN A 233 14.57 6.74 -13.20
C ASN A 233 14.57 8.19 -13.68
N ARG A 234 13.41 8.75 -14.05
CA ARG A 234 13.28 10.17 -14.43
C ARG A 234 13.63 11.12 -13.28
N ARG A 235 13.14 10.83 -12.05
CA ARG A 235 13.47 11.62 -10.85
C ARG A 235 14.94 11.50 -10.47
N ARG A 236 15.53 10.30 -10.56
CA ARG A 236 16.96 10.06 -10.33
C ARG A 236 17.82 10.81 -11.35
N ALA A 237 17.47 10.74 -12.63
CA ALA A 237 18.21 11.38 -13.70
C ALA A 237 18.07 12.91 -13.65
N PHE A 238 16.89 13.45 -13.36
CA PHE A 238 16.70 14.88 -13.05
C PHE A 238 17.64 15.34 -11.93
N TYR A 239 17.69 14.59 -10.82
CA TYR A 239 18.53 14.96 -9.68
C TYR A 239 20.02 14.94 -10.03
N ILE A 240 20.50 13.89 -10.70
CA ILE A 240 21.90 13.76 -11.11
C ILE A 240 22.28 14.94 -12.01
N VAL A 241 21.48 15.23 -13.03
CA VAL A 241 21.76 16.34 -13.96
C VAL A 241 21.71 17.68 -13.24
N HIS A 242 20.70 17.91 -12.39
CA HIS A 242 20.55 19.16 -11.64
C HIS A 242 21.76 19.43 -10.72
N VAL A 243 22.20 18.43 -9.94
CA VAL A 243 23.36 18.57 -9.05
C VAL A 243 24.65 18.76 -9.85
N SER A 244 24.80 18.07 -10.99
CA SER A 244 25.96 18.26 -11.88
C SER A 244 26.02 19.68 -12.45
N ILE A 245 24.90 20.26 -12.86
CA ILE A 245 24.84 21.65 -13.35
C ILE A 245 25.21 22.62 -12.21
N VAL A 246 24.70 22.41 -10.99
CA VAL A 246 25.05 23.24 -9.82
C VAL A 246 26.55 23.12 -9.47
N GLY A 247 27.12 21.91 -9.57
CA GLY A 247 28.56 21.69 -9.41
C GLY A 247 29.38 22.44 -10.46
N ALA A 248 28.96 22.39 -11.73
CA ALA A 248 29.58 23.13 -12.83
C ALA A 248 29.48 24.65 -12.63
N LEU A 249 28.33 25.15 -12.15
CA LEU A 249 28.15 26.56 -11.79
C LEU A 249 29.15 27.00 -10.72
N CYS A 250 29.31 26.22 -9.64
CA CYS A 250 30.25 26.54 -8.57
C CYS A 250 31.70 26.56 -9.07
N THR A 251 32.07 25.62 -9.93
CA THR A 251 33.39 25.56 -10.57
C THR A 251 33.62 26.76 -11.49
N ALA A 252 32.65 27.11 -12.33
CA ALA A 252 32.75 28.25 -13.22
C ALA A 252 32.87 29.57 -12.43
N ALA A 253 32.07 29.75 -11.39
CA ALA A 253 32.17 30.90 -10.50
C ALA A 253 33.55 31.00 -9.81
N TYR A 254 34.12 29.87 -9.38
CA TYR A 254 35.44 29.81 -8.75
C TYR A 254 36.57 30.30 -9.68
N PHE A 255 36.51 29.90 -10.96
CA PHE A 255 37.52 30.31 -11.93
C PHE A 255 37.26 31.71 -12.53
N HIS A 256 36.01 32.18 -12.53
CA HIS A 256 35.61 33.50 -13.04
C HIS A 256 36.29 34.67 -12.30
N VAL A 257 36.32 34.69 -10.96
CA VAL A 257 36.84 35.85 -10.24
C VAL A 257 37.55 35.47 -8.93
N LYS A 258 38.63 36.19 -8.58
CA LYS A 258 39.44 35.91 -7.38
C LYS A 258 38.62 35.98 -6.08
N GLN A 259 37.58 36.81 -6.04
CA GLN A 259 36.70 36.99 -4.90
C GLN A 259 35.82 35.76 -4.63
N ALA A 260 35.44 35.02 -5.68
CA ALA A 260 34.82 33.70 -5.52
C ALA A 260 35.76 32.67 -4.88
N ARG A 261 37.08 32.87 -5.00
CA ARG A 261 38.12 32.05 -4.34
C ARG A 261 38.35 32.47 -2.88
N SER A 262 38.12 33.75 -2.56
CA SER A 262 38.28 34.34 -1.22
C SER A 262 37.16 33.95 -0.24
N MET A 263 35.95 33.65 -0.74
CA MET A 263 34.80 33.21 0.07
C MET A 263 34.94 31.81 0.72
N ARG A 264 36.17 31.31 0.92
CA ARG A 264 36.45 30.22 1.85
C ARG A 264 37.82 30.38 2.50
N SER A 265 37.80 30.50 3.83
CA SER A 265 38.81 29.81 4.63
C SER A 265 38.78 28.31 4.25
N PRO A 266 39.93 27.65 4.09
CA PRO A 266 40.03 26.27 3.60
C PRO A 266 39.34 25.21 4.49
N ARG A 267 38.76 25.62 5.62
CA ARG A 267 38.10 24.76 6.60
C ARG A 267 36.67 24.34 6.21
N LEU A 268 35.92 25.14 5.44
CA LEU A 268 34.49 24.86 5.17
C LEU A 268 34.25 23.89 4.00
N LEU A 269 35.09 23.90 2.96
CA LEU A 269 35.06 22.89 1.88
C LEU A 269 35.66 21.57 2.37
N GLY A 270 36.71 21.64 3.20
CA GLY A 270 37.24 20.51 3.95
C GLY A 270 36.16 19.89 4.85
N LEU A 271 35.44 20.66 5.66
CA LEU A 271 34.33 20.16 6.49
C LEU A 271 33.16 19.58 5.68
N LEU A 272 32.91 20.06 4.46
CA LEU A 272 31.87 19.50 3.58
C LEU A 272 32.31 18.18 2.93
N VAL A 273 33.55 18.08 2.45
CA VAL A 273 34.10 16.85 1.87
C VAL A 273 34.36 15.79 2.96
N THR A 274 34.92 16.21 4.10
CA THR A 274 35.11 15.37 5.29
C THR A 274 33.78 15.01 5.94
N GLY A 275 32.77 15.89 5.91
CA GLY A 275 31.41 15.58 6.39
C GLY A 275 30.71 14.52 5.54
N VAL A 276 30.90 14.55 4.21
CA VAL A 276 30.43 13.51 3.29
C VAL A 276 31.17 12.19 3.50
N LEU A 277 32.49 12.23 3.72
CA LEU A 277 33.31 11.04 3.98
C LEU A 277 33.04 10.42 5.36
N VAL A 278 32.91 11.22 6.43
CA VAL A 278 32.55 10.77 7.79
C VAL A 278 31.13 10.21 7.83
N CYS A 279 30.18 10.77 7.07
CA CYS A 279 28.85 10.19 6.92
C CYS A 279 28.87 8.85 6.18
N LEU A 280 29.78 8.64 5.22
CA LEU A 280 30.01 7.34 4.59
C LEU A 280 30.67 6.36 5.57
N SER A 281 31.64 6.79 6.39
CA SER A 281 32.29 5.96 7.41
C SER A 281 31.36 5.52 8.55
N LEU A 282 30.46 6.41 9.01
CA LEU A 282 29.44 6.11 10.04
C LEU A 282 28.34 5.18 9.53
N VAL A 283 28.19 5.03 8.21
CA VAL A 283 27.29 4.04 7.56
C VAL A 283 27.94 2.65 7.49
N PHE A 284 29.27 2.56 7.39
CA PHE A 284 29.99 1.27 7.31
C PHE A 284 30.52 0.77 8.66
N LEU A 285 30.66 1.62 9.67
CA LEU A 285 31.14 1.26 11.01
C LEU A 285 30.15 1.70 12.09
N ARG A 286 29.08 0.92 12.27
CA ARG A 286 28.37 0.86 13.57
C ARG A 286 27.67 -0.47 13.77
N HIS A 287 28.49 -1.50 13.98
CA HIS A 287 28.15 -2.58 14.90
C HIS A 287 28.57 -2.16 16.31
N SER A 288 27.69 -2.41 17.27
CA SER A 288 27.91 -2.62 18.72
C SER A 288 26.98 -1.78 19.59
N ARG A 289 26.03 -2.48 20.25
CA ARG A 289 25.28 -2.03 21.44
C ARG A 289 26.26 -1.81 22.62
N PRO A 290 25.81 -1.15 23.70
CA PRO A 290 25.30 -1.92 24.83
C PRO A 290 24.02 -1.37 25.49
N SER A 291 23.42 -2.26 26.27
CA SER A 291 22.22 -2.21 27.10
C SER A 291 22.29 -1.28 28.32
N HIS A 292 21.15 -0.69 28.70
CA HIS A 292 20.67 -0.38 30.08
C HIS A 292 19.23 0.13 29.91
N GLY A 293 18.21 -0.09 30.73
CA GLY A 293 17.97 -0.74 32.02
C GLY A 293 16.56 -0.27 32.41
N SER A 294 15.62 -1.18 32.68
CA SER A 294 14.22 -0.84 32.98
C SER A 294 14.03 -0.42 34.44
N PRO A 295 13.04 0.45 34.75
CA PRO A 295 12.37 0.44 36.03
C PRO A 295 10.96 -0.16 35.93
N ARG A 296 10.66 -1.02 36.90
CA ARG A 296 9.34 -1.61 37.22
C ARG A 296 8.40 -0.53 37.75
N VAL A 297 7.12 -0.58 37.36
CA VAL A 297 6.01 -0.08 38.19
C VAL A 297 4.79 -1.03 38.12
N ALA A 298 4.55 -1.63 39.28
CA ALA A 298 3.31 -2.06 39.96
C ALA A 298 2.04 -2.44 39.18
N SER A 299 1.62 -3.68 39.43
CA SER A 299 0.33 -4.32 39.15
C SER A 299 -0.81 -3.75 40.01
N LEU A 300 -1.96 -3.45 39.40
CA LEU A 300 -3.25 -3.31 40.08
C LEU A 300 -4.05 -4.59 39.86
N VAL A 301 -4.46 -5.23 40.96
CA VAL A 301 -5.25 -6.46 41.02
C VAL A 301 -6.72 -6.12 40.81
N SER A 302 -7.35 -6.77 39.83
CA SER A 302 -8.81 -6.79 39.64
C SER A 302 -9.38 -8.15 40.12
N PRO A 303 -10.62 -8.22 40.63
CA PRO A 303 -11.22 -9.44 41.17
C PRO A 303 -11.61 -10.44 40.06
N PRO A 304 -11.79 -11.74 40.39
CA PRO A 304 -11.96 -12.80 39.41
C PRO A 304 -13.35 -12.76 38.73
N PRO A 305 -13.44 -13.12 37.44
CA PRO A 305 -14.71 -13.30 36.75
C PRO A 305 -15.44 -14.58 37.19
N PRO A 306 -16.77 -14.66 37.03
CA PRO A 306 -17.58 -15.83 37.39
C PRO A 306 -17.27 -17.04 36.48
N PRO A 307 -17.58 -18.28 36.92
CA PRO A 307 -17.15 -19.49 36.24
C PRO A 307 -17.77 -19.63 34.85
N LEU A 308 -16.89 -19.88 33.87
CA LEU A 308 -17.20 -20.14 32.48
C LEU A 308 -18.13 -21.35 32.35
N GLN A 309 -19.20 -21.22 31.56
CA GLN A 309 -20.03 -22.33 31.10
C GLN A 309 -19.16 -23.36 30.39
N GLN A 310 -19.39 -24.63 30.72
CA GLN A 310 -18.67 -25.77 30.15
C GLN A 310 -18.76 -25.78 28.61
N PRO A 311 -17.64 -26.07 27.90
CA PRO A 311 -17.67 -26.29 26.46
C PRO A 311 -18.60 -27.46 26.10
N MET A 312 -19.41 -27.26 25.06
CA MET A 312 -20.13 -28.35 24.38
C MET A 312 -19.17 -29.49 24.06
N ALA A 313 -19.62 -30.73 24.30
CA ALA A 313 -18.85 -31.95 24.10
C ALA A 313 -18.26 -32.04 22.67
N PRO A 314 -17.02 -32.56 22.52
CA PRO A 314 -16.44 -32.79 21.21
C PRO A 314 -17.25 -33.84 20.43
N ALA A 315 -17.52 -33.56 19.16
CA ALA A 315 -18.03 -34.54 18.21
C ALA A 315 -17.02 -35.71 18.06
N PRO A 316 -17.48 -36.94 17.78
CA PRO A 316 -16.60 -38.11 17.71
C PRO A 316 -15.53 -37.94 16.61
N ALA A 317 -14.29 -38.24 16.97
CA ALA A 317 -13.17 -38.36 16.05
C ALA A 317 -13.40 -39.52 15.06
N HIS A 318 -13.09 -39.30 13.78
CA HIS A 318 -13.13 -40.29 12.70
C HIS A 318 -14.46 -41.04 12.51
N ALA A 319 -15.57 -40.33 12.26
CA ALA A 319 -16.68 -40.99 11.57
C ALA A 319 -16.26 -41.27 10.12
N ASP A 320 -16.24 -42.54 9.71
CA ASP A 320 -16.21 -42.93 8.30
C ASP A 320 -17.48 -42.33 7.65
N LEU A 321 -17.40 -41.08 7.15
CA LEU A 321 -18.53 -40.35 6.56
C LEU A 321 -19.16 -41.11 5.39
N TYR A 322 -18.37 -41.95 4.71
CA TYR A 322 -18.76 -42.65 3.51
C TYR A 322 -18.55 -44.17 3.61
N PRO A 323 -19.38 -44.97 2.92
CA PRO A 323 -19.16 -46.41 2.76
C PRO A 323 -17.79 -46.73 2.15
N LYS A 324 -17.15 -47.82 2.61
CA LYS A 324 -15.79 -48.19 2.18
C LYS A 324 -15.69 -48.70 0.75
N ASP A 325 -16.81 -49.07 0.12
CA ASP A 325 -16.89 -49.50 -1.26
C ASP A 325 -17.01 -48.34 -2.27
N VAL A 326 -17.24 -47.11 -1.78
CA VAL A 326 -17.27 -45.88 -2.57
C VAL A 326 -15.95 -45.12 -2.43
N HIS A 327 -15.42 -44.60 -3.53
CA HIS A 327 -14.21 -43.80 -3.48
C HIS A 327 -14.50 -42.44 -2.79
N PRO A 328 -13.70 -41.98 -1.80
CA PRO A 328 -13.99 -40.74 -1.07
C PRO A 328 -14.18 -39.50 -1.96
N ILE A 329 -13.36 -39.33 -3.01
CA ILE A 329 -13.53 -38.24 -3.98
C ILE A 329 -14.88 -38.33 -4.71
N ALA A 330 -15.34 -39.54 -5.06
CA ALA A 330 -16.61 -39.70 -5.75
C ALA A 330 -17.79 -39.28 -4.86
N ALA A 331 -17.75 -39.67 -3.58
CA ALA A 331 -18.77 -39.28 -2.61
C ALA A 331 -18.78 -37.76 -2.36
N LEU A 332 -17.60 -37.14 -2.20
CA LEU A 332 -17.49 -35.68 -2.03
C LEU A 332 -18.05 -34.89 -3.22
N ILE A 333 -17.85 -35.40 -4.45
CA ILE A 333 -18.42 -34.80 -5.66
C ILE A 333 -19.94 -34.92 -5.66
N GLN A 334 -20.47 -36.10 -5.33
CA GLN A 334 -21.91 -36.33 -5.31
C GLN A 334 -22.61 -35.43 -4.27
N ASP A 335 -22.14 -35.45 -3.03
CA ASP A 335 -22.72 -34.65 -1.94
C ASP A 335 -22.71 -33.16 -2.27
N ALA A 336 -21.58 -32.65 -2.78
CA ALA A 336 -21.45 -31.25 -3.12
C ALA A 336 -22.38 -30.83 -4.27
N GLU A 337 -22.66 -31.72 -5.22
CA GLU A 337 -23.61 -31.47 -6.31
C GLU A 337 -25.05 -31.46 -5.82
N GLU A 338 -25.41 -32.38 -4.93
CA GLU A 338 -26.73 -32.40 -4.28
C GLU A 338 -26.95 -31.11 -3.48
N GLU A 339 -26.00 -30.74 -2.61
CA GLU A 339 -26.05 -29.49 -1.82
C GLU A 339 -26.14 -28.24 -2.71
N PHE A 340 -25.41 -28.21 -3.83
CA PHE A 340 -25.43 -27.07 -4.74
C PHE A 340 -26.77 -26.95 -5.47
N ASN A 341 -27.35 -28.07 -5.91
CA ASN A 341 -28.68 -28.07 -6.53
C ASN A 341 -29.76 -27.61 -5.55
N GLU A 342 -29.70 -28.05 -4.29
CA GLU A 342 -30.59 -27.58 -3.24
C GLU A 342 -30.44 -26.07 -3.02
N LEU A 343 -29.20 -25.57 -2.95
CA LEU A 343 -28.90 -24.14 -2.83
C LEU A 343 -29.52 -23.33 -3.96
N LEU A 344 -29.43 -23.80 -5.21
CA LEU A 344 -30.03 -23.11 -6.37
C LEU A 344 -31.57 -23.12 -6.31
N SER A 345 -32.16 -24.22 -5.85
CA SER A 345 -33.62 -24.39 -5.79
C SER A 345 -34.28 -23.41 -4.81
N ARG A 346 -33.60 -23.07 -3.71
CA ARG A 346 -34.14 -22.23 -2.63
C ARG A 346 -33.94 -20.72 -2.80
N GLN A 347 -33.32 -20.27 -3.91
CA GLN A 347 -33.06 -18.84 -4.14
C GLN A 347 -34.37 -18.05 -4.36
N SER A 348 -34.50 -16.93 -3.66
CA SER A 348 -35.62 -15.99 -3.74
C SER A 348 -35.87 -15.50 -5.16
N LYS A 349 -37.14 -15.45 -5.57
CA LYS A 349 -37.54 -15.07 -6.94
C LYS A 349 -38.10 -13.65 -7.05
N ASN A 350 -38.60 -13.10 -5.95
CA ASN A 350 -39.16 -11.75 -5.89
C ASN A 350 -38.70 -11.05 -4.59
N LEU A 351 -38.97 -9.74 -4.52
CA LEU A 351 -38.52 -8.91 -3.41
C LEU A 351 -39.10 -9.36 -2.06
N ALA A 352 -40.37 -9.79 -2.02
CA ALA A 352 -41.01 -10.22 -0.79
C ALA A 352 -40.36 -11.49 -0.22
N ASP A 353 -40.02 -12.45 -1.08
CA ASP A 353 -39.29 -13.65 -0.69
C ASP A 353 -37.89 -13.31 -0.18
N ALA A 354 -37.16 -12.43 -0.87
CA ALA A 354 -35.82 -12.00 -0.47
C ALA A 354 -35.83 -11.26 0.90
N VAL A 355 -36.84 -10.42 1.15
CA VAL A 355 -37.04 -9.76 2.45
C VAL A 355 -37.36 -10.79 3.53
N LYS A 356 -38.22 -11.77 3.24
CA LYS A 356 -38.57 -12.84 4.18
C LYS A 356 -37.35 -13.70 4.52
N GLU A 357 -36.56 -14.09 3.52
CA GLU A 357 -35.35 -14.88 3.70
C GLU A 357 -34.29 -14.11 4.47
N TYR A 358 -34.06 -12.83 4.14
CA TYR A 358 -33.19 -11.94 4.91
C TYR A 358 -33.54 -11.96 6.40
N ARG A 359 -34.83 -11.75 6.72
CA ARG A 359 -35.30 -11.69 8.12
C ARG A 359 -35.15 -13.02 8.83
N ARG A 360 -35.49 -14.11 8.15
CA ARG A 360 -35.34 -15.48 8.69
C ARG A 360 -33.87 -15.78 8.99
N ARG A 361 -32.97 -15.38 8.10
CA ARG A 361 -31.56 -15.73 8.16
C ARG A 361 -30.77 -14.88 9.14
N TYR A 362 -30.99 -13.57 9.16
CA TYR A 362 -30.17 -12.62 9.92
C TYR A 362 -30.86 -12.06 11.17
N GLY A 363 -32.16 -12.30 11.34
CA GLY A 363 -32.92 -11.74 12.45
C GLY A 363 -32.89 -10.22 12.46
N LEU A 364 -32.86 -9.59 11.28
CA LEU A 364 -32.82 -8.14 11.07
C LEU A 364 -33.82 -7.76 9.98
N HIS A 365 -34.31 -6.52 10.00
CA HIS A 365 -34.95 -5.91 8.82
C HIS A 365 -33.87 -5.54 7.80
N PRO A 366 -34.11 -5.72 6.49
CA PRO A 366 -33.18 -5.23 5.47
C PRO A 366 -32.94 -3.71 5.58
N PRO A 367 -31.75 -3.19 5.21
CA PRO A 367 -31.48 -1.75 5.29
C PRO A 367 -32.32 -0.94 4.29
N PRO A 368 -32.42 0.39 4.45
CA PRO A 368 -32.99 1.27 3.42
C PRO A 368 -32.36 1.02 2.04
N HIS A 369 -33.18 1.17 1.00
CA HIS A 369 -32.81 0.87 -0.40
C HIS A 369 -32.52 -0.60 -0.71
N PHE A 370 -32.96 -1.54 0.12
CA PHE A 370 -32.91 -2.97 -0.19
C PHE A 370 -33.65 -3.33 -1.49
N ASP A 371 -34.78 -2.67 -1.77
CA ASP A 371 -35.50 -2.78 -3.05
C ASP A 371 -34.63 -2.36 -4.23
N LYS A 372 -33.86 -1.28 -4.10
CA LYS A 372 -32.93 -0.81 -5.14
C LYS A 372 -31.83 -1.81 -5.38
N TRP A 373 -31.27 -2.39 -4.31
CA TRP A 373 -30.30 -3.47 -4.42
C TRP A 373 -30.89 -4.71 -5.09
N PHE A 374 -32.10 -5.13 -4.71
CA PHE A 374 -32.75 -6.29 -5.30
C PHE A 374 -33.03 -6.11 -6.81
N ILE A 375 -33.56 -4.93 -7.19
CA ILE A 375 -33.77 -4.58 -8.60
C ILE A 375 -32.43 -4.56 -9.35
N PHE A 376 -31.38 -4.00 -8.74
CA PHE A 376 -30.04 -4.00 -9.32
C PHE A 376 -29.54 -5.44 -9.54
N ALA A 377 -29.62 -6.31 -8.52
CA ALA A 377 -29.24 -7.72 -8.61
C ALA A 377 -30.00 -8.49 -9.71
N GLN A 378 -31.32 -8.31 -9.79
CA GLN A 378 -32.14 -8.93 -10.85
C GLN A 378 -31.77 -8.43 -12.24
N SER A 379 -31.61 -7.12 -12.41
CA SER A 379 -31.25 -6.51 -13.70
C SER A 379 -29.88 -6.97 -14.22
N ARG A 380 -29.01 -7.40 -13.31
CA ARG A 380 -27.68 -7.94 -13.58
C ARG A 380 -27.66 -9.47 -13.75
N GLY A 381 -28.80 -10.13 -13.53
CA GLY A 381 -28.94 -11.57 -13.67
C GLY A 381 -28.09 -12.34 -12.66
N VAL A 382 -27.99 -11.85 -11.42
CA VAL A 382 -27.27 -12.56 -10.35
C VAL A 382 -27.98 -13.87 -10.03
N GLN A 383 -27.21 -14.96 -9.95
CA GLN A 383 -27.77 -16.31 -9.73
C GLN A 383 -28.11 -16.56 -8.25
N LEU A 384 -27.28 -16.06 -7.33
CA LEU A 384 -27.41 -16.26 -5.89
C LEU A 384 -27.85 -14.95 -5.22
N ILE A 385 -29.16 -14.84 -4.96
CA ILE A 385 -29.80 -13.65 -4.38
C ILE A 385 -29.71 -13.65 -2.86
N ASP A 386 -29.66 -14.82 -2.22
CA ASP A 386 -29.73 -14.91 -0.76
C ASP A 386 -28.39 -15.20 -0.08
N GLU A 387 -27.35 -15.55 -0.85
CA GLU A 387 -26.04 -15.96 -0.30
C GLU A 387 -25.10 -14.75 -0.12
N TYR A 388 -25.14 -14.17 1.09
CA TYR A 388 -24.36 -13.00 1.53
C TYR A 388 -23.85 -13.11 2.97
N ASP A 389 -23.76 -14.30 3.55
CA ASP A 389 -23.54 -14.53 5.00
C ASP A 389 -22.23 -13.94 5.48
N THR A 390 -21.20 -13.97 4.64
CA THR A 390 -19.86 -13.43 4.87
C THR A 390 -19.92 -11.94 5.19
N ILE A 391 -20.86 -11.19 4.60
CA ILE A 391 -21.09 -9.78 4.94
C ILE A 391 -21.54 -9.68 6.40
N TYR A 392 -22.56 -10.44 6.78
CA TYR A 392 -23.14 -10.39 8.13
C TYR A 392 -22.18 -10.87 9.20
N GLU A 393 -21.51 -12.00 8.97
CA GLU A 393 -20.51 -12.54 9.89
C GLU A 393 -19.37 -11.54 10.12
N THR A 394 -18.92 -10.87 9.05
CA THR A 394 -17.83 -9.90 9.13
C THR A 394 -18.25 -8.59 9.80
N LEU A 395 -19.49 -8.15 9.57
CA LEU A 395 -20.04 -6.92 10.16
C LEU A 395 -20.58 -7.12 11.57
N LEU A 396 -20.82 -8.36 12.00
CA LEU A 396 -21.42 -8.69 13.29
C LEU A 396 -20.73 -8.00 14.50
N PRO A 397 -19.40 -8.01 14.66
CA PRO A 397 -18.76 -7.37 15.81
C PRO A 397 -18.98 -5.85 15.90
N PHE A 398 -19.29 -5.19 14.78
CA PHE A 398 -19.50 -3.74 14.74
C PHE A 398 -20.83 -3.31 15.35
N TRP A 399 -21.83 -4.20 15.41
CA TRP A 399 -23.11 -3.91 16.09
C TRP A 399 -22.94 -3.60 17.58
N ALA A 400 -21.85 -4.07 18.20
CA ALA A 400 -21.54 -3.78 19.59
C ALA A 400 -20.89 -2.41 19.84
N LEU A 401 -20.51 -1.68 18.79
CA LEU A 401 -19.97 -0.32 18.90
C LEU A 401 -21.05 0.70 18.57
N ALA A 402 -21.00 1.88 19.19
CA ALA A 402 -21.84 3.00 18.77
C ALA A 402 -21.47 3.47 17.34
N PRO A 403 -22.43 3.91 16.50
CA PRO A 403 -22.16 4.41 15.15
C PRO A 403 -21.03 5.46 15.09
N GLU A 404 -21.06 6.44 15.99
CA GLU A 404 -20.03 7.48 16.12
C GLU A 404 -18.63 6.89 16.38
N THR A 405 -18.53 5.80 17.15
CA THR A 405 -17.24 5.14 17.41
C THR A 405 -16.66 4.51 16.14
N ILE A 406 -17.50 3.93 15.30
CA ILE A 406 -17.07 3.35 14.02
C ILE A 406 -16.57 4.45 13.09
N ARG A 407 -17.32 5.57 12.96
CA ARG A 407 -16.92 6.75 12.17
C ARG A 407 -15.62 7.37 12.70
N ALA A 408 -15.46 7.49 14.01
CA ALA A 408 -14.23 7.99 14.62
C ALA A 408 -13.01 7.11 14.32
N ARG A 409 -13.17 5.78 14.29
CA ARG A 409 -12.11 4.84 13.91
C ARG A 409 -11.79 4.89 12.42
N ALA A 410 -12.79 5.08 11.56
CA ALA A 410 -12.56 5.35 10.13
C ALA A 410 -11.73 6.64 9.93
N ARG A 411 -12.11 7.72 10.62
CA ARG A 411 -11.37 9.00 10.62
C ARG A 411 -9.93 8.84 11.10
N GLU A 412 -9.70 8.09 12.19
CA GLU A 412 -8.34 7.80 12.69
C GLU A 412 -7.51 7.01 11.68
N ALA A 413 -8.11 5.98 11.05
CA ALA A 413 -7.42 5.15 10.07
C ALA A 413 -6.98 5.97 8.85
N LEU A 414 -7.86 6.83 8.33
CA LEU A 414 -7.60 7.66 7.14
C LEU A 414 -6.72 8.87 7.44
N GLY A 415 -6.87 9.48 8.62
CA GLY A 415 -6.21 10.72 9.00
C GLY A 415 -4.71 10.59 9.26
N TYR A 416 -4.20 9.36 9.39
CA TYR A 416 -2.77 9.06 9.52
C TYR A 416 -2.25 8.32 8.29
N ASP A 417 -0.93 8.37 8.02
CA ASP A 417 -0.26 7.67 6.91
C ASP A 417 -0.18 6.15 7.17
N ASN A 418 -1.34 5.48 7.23
CA ASN A 418 -1.50 4.05 7.45
C ASN A 418 -1.42 3.22 6.15
N SER A 419 -1.22 3.89 5.00
CA SER A 419 -1.22 3.29 3.66
C SER A 419 -2.58 2.68 3.29
N LEU A 420 -3.63 3.48 3.45
CA LEU A 420 -5.02 3.14 3.16
C LEU A 420 -5.56 4.05 2.05
N LEU A 421 -6.55 3.58 1.30
CA LEU A 421 -7.35 4.36 0.36
C LEU A 421 -8.64 4.79 1.06
N GLY A 422 -8.86 6.10 1.15
CA GLY A 422 -10.10 6.69 1.66
C GLY A 422 -11.03 7.10 0.52
N ILE A 423 -12.30 6.70 0.61
CA ILE A 423 -13.37 7.16 -0.26
C ILE A 423 -14.47 7.77 0.61
N LEU A 424 -14.76 9.05 0.39
CA LEU A 424 -15.83 9.76 1.10
C LEU A 424 -17.04 9.89 0.17
N ILE A 425 -18.21 9.47 0.65
CA ILE A 425 -19.49 9.62 -0.03
C ILE A 425 -20.28 10.70 0.69
N ARG A 426 -20.79 11.68 -0.07
CA ARG A 426 -21.70 12.72 0.41
C ARG A 426 -22.82 12.92 -0.58
N ASP A 427 -24.05 12.98 -0.09
CA ASP A 427 -25.25 13.28 -0.87
C ASP A 427 -25.39 12.34 -2.09
N GLY A 428 -25.14 11.04 -1.86
CA GLY A 428 -25.19 9.99 -2.90
C GLY A 428 -24.09 10.08 -3.97
N LYS A 429 -22.96 10.75 -3.69
CA LYS A 429 -21.86 10.93 -4.64
C LYS A 429 -20.51 10.76 -3.96
N VAL A 430 -19.52 10.27 -4.70
CA VAL A 430 -18.12 10.30 -4.23
C VAL A 430 -17.65 11.75 -4.21
N SER A 431 -17.46 12.31 -3.02
CA SER A 431 -16.99 13.69 -2.84
C SER A 431 -15.46 13.77 -2.86
N LEU A 432 -14.78 12.72 -2.38
CA LEU A 432 -13.33 12.64 -2.31
C LEU A 432 -12.85 11.20 -2.40
N ALA A 433 -11.75 10.97 -3.10
CA ALA A 433 -11.04 9.70 -3.13
C ALA A 433 -9.52 9.94 -3.08
N GLU A 434 -8.92 9.72 -1.92
CA GLU A 434 -7.52 10.03 -1.62
C GLU A 434 -6.83 8.88 -0.86
N GLY A 435 -5.50 8.82 -0.89
CA GLY A 435 -4.76 7.68 -0.33
C GLY A 435 -4.59 6.51 -1.32
N GLY A 436 -4.19 5.35 -0.82
CA GLY A 436 -3.63 4.24 -1.61
C GLY A 436 -2.11 4.32 -1.73
N LEU A 437 -1.41 3.22 -2.08
CA LEU A 437 0.03 3.30 -2.30
C LEU A 437 0.32 4.06 -3.61
N THR A 438 1.60 4.14 -3.94
CA THR A 438 2.26 4.89 -5.03
C THR A 438 1.41 5.21 -6.28
N GLU A 439 1.82 6.19 -7.09
CA GLU A 439 1.17 6.51 -8.40
C GLU A 439 0.88 5.26 -9.28
N GLU A 440 1.65 4.18 -9.12
CA GLU A 440 1.49 2.88 -9.79
C GLU A 440 0.22 2.11 -9.38
N GLN A 441 -0.31 2.33 -8.17
CA GLN A 441 -1.56 1.74 -7.67
C GLN A 441 -2.80 2.59 -7.93
N THR A 442 -2.71 3.65 -8.74
CA THR A 442 -3.89 4.44 -9.15
C THR A 442 -5.00 3.57 -9.73
N TRP A 443 -4.65 2.43 -10.33
CA TRP A 443 -5.62 1.46 -10.85
C TRP A 443 -6.59 0.93 -9.78
N GLN A 444 -6.14 0.70 -8.54
CA GLN A 444 -7.01 0.16 -7.48
C GLN A 444 -8.09 1.18 -7.13
N ARG A 445 -7.70 2.47 -7.01
CA ARG A 445 -8.65 3.56 -6.81
C ARG A 445 -9.65 3.66 -7.96
N VAL A 446 -9.15 3.65 -9.20
CA VAL A 446 -10.01 3.74 -10.40
C VAL A 446 -11.00 2.58 -10.47
N ALA A 447 -10.53 1.36 -10.20
CA ALA A 447 -11.37 0.17 -10.23
C ALA A 447 -12.41 0.17 -9.10
N THR A 448 -12.01 0.51 -7.87
CA THR A 448 -12.94 0.61 -6.73
C THR A 448 -14.03 1.66 -6.98
N LEU A 449 -13.67 2.82 -7.52
CA LEU A 449 -14.64 3.84 -7.92
C LEU A 449 -15.54 3.38 -9.08
N GLY A 450 -14.98 2.65 -10.03
CA GLY A 450 -15.71 2.06 -11.16
C GLY A 450 -16.79 1.09 -10.69
N MET A 451 -16.47 0.24 -9.72
CA MET A 451 -17.42 -0.71 -9.13
C MET A 451 -18.62 -0.03 -8.46
N MET A 452 -18.48 1.20 -7.96
CA MET A 452 -19.56 1.90 -7.22
C MET A 452 -20.44 2.78 -8.10
N LYS A 453 -20.01 3.02 -9.35
CA LYS A 453 -20.53 4.10 -10.19
C LYS A 453 -22.05 4.06 -10.39
N GLU A 454 -22.61 2.86 -10.53
CA GLU A 454 -24.01 2.68 -10.90
C GLU A 454 -24.98 2.66 -9.70
N PHE A 455 -24.46 2.60 -8.47
CA PHE A 455 -25.29 2.50 -7.26
C PHE A 455 -24.95 3.51 -6.15
N VAL A 456 -23.88 4.30 -6.27
CA VAL A 456 -23.44 5.25 -5.22
C VAL A 456 -24.54 6.23 -4.78
N GLN A 457 -25.47 6.57 -5.68
CA GLN A 457 -26.62 7.44 -5.40
C GLN A 457 -27.59 6.89 -4.35
N TYR A 458 -27.54 5.59 -4.06
CA TYR A 458 -28.39 4.94 -3.06
C TYR A 458 -27.69 4.80 -1.70
N LEU A 459 -26.41 5.16 -1.59
CA LEU A 459 -25.66 5.07 -0.35
C LEU A 459 -25.83 6.32 0.50
N PRO A 460 -25.82 6.19 1.84
CA PRO A 460 -25.78 7.33 2.74
C PRO A 460 -24.40 8.00 2.74
N ASP A 461 -24.22 8.99 3.60
CA ASP A 461 -22.93 9.65 3.80
C ASP A 461 -21.95 8.73 4.55
N LEU A 462 -20.83 8.40 3.90
CA LEU A 462 -19.89 7.37 4.38
C LEU A 462 -18.44 7.82 4.29
N ASP A 463 -17.62 7.36 5.24
CA ASP A 463 -16.17 7.38 5.17
C ASP A 463 -15.69 5.92 5.07
N LEU A 464 -15.23 5.54 3.87
CA LEU A 464 -14.81 4.16 3.57
C LEU A 464 -13.28 4.04 3.58
N VAL A 465 -12.79 2.97 4.20
CA VAL A 465 -11.36 2.74 4.45
C VAL A 465 -10.91 1.45 3.77
N PHE A 466 -10.22 1.54 2.64
CA PHE A 466 -9.75 0.37 1.88
C PHE A 466 -8.27 0.10 2.14
N ASN A 467 -7.93 -1.15 2.43
CA ASN A 467 -6.57 -1.64 2.52
C ASN A 467 -5.90 -1.61 1.15
N ALA A 468 -4.69 -1.05 1.09
CA ALA A 468 -3.89 -0.99 -0.14
C ALA A 468 -2.77 -2.06 -0.17
N HIS A 469 -2.60 -2.82 0.92
CA HIS A 469 -1.66 -3.94 0.99
C HIS A 469 -2.33 -5.27 0.67
N ASP A 470 -1.51 -6.28 0.38
CA ASP A 470 -1.97 -7.67 0.23
C ASP A 470 -2.43 -8.21 1.59
N GLU A 471 -1.66 -7.94 2.64
CA GLU A 471 -1.91 -8.47 3.99
C GLU A 471 -3.06 -7.75 4.73
N PRO A 472 -3.92 -8.49 5.45
CA PRO A 472 -5.04 -7.95 6.24
C PRO A 472 -4.58 -7.19 7.50
N ARG A 473 -5.48 -6.44 8.12
CA ARG A 473 -5.14 -5.30 8.98
C ARG A 473 -5.71 -5.35 10.39
N VAL A 474 -6.81 -6.04 10.62
CA VAL A 474 -7.58 -5.93 11.87
C VAL A 474 -7.57 -7.27 12.59
N ILE A 475 -7.04 -7.29 13.81
CA ILE A 475 -6.98 -8.47 14.68
C ILE A 475 -7.48 -8.03 16.05
N LEU A 476 -8.19 -8.88 16.79
CA LEU A 476 -8.61 -8.57 18.15
C LEU A 476 -8.16 -9.64 19.15
N PRO A 477 -7.94 -9.28 20.42
CA PRO A 477 -7.99 -10.25 21.51
C PRO A 477 -9.29 -11.07 21.44
N SER A 478 -9.18 -12.39 21.57
CA SER A 478 -10.34 -13.28 21.46
C SER A 478 -11.45 -12.94 22.46
N GLU A 479 -11.07 -12.55 23.67
CA GLU A 479 -12.00 -12.18 24.74
C GLU A 479 -12.81 -10.94 24.35
N ASP A 480 -12.17 -9.95 23.73
CA ASP A 480 -12.84 -8.74 23.25
C ASP A 480 -13.71 -9.04 22.03
N LEU A 481 -13.24 -9.87 21.08
CA LEU A 481 -14.04 -10.28 19.94
C LEU A 481 -15.31 -11.04 20.38
N GLN A 482 -15.18 -11.98 21.31
CA GLN A 482 -16.30 -12.73 21.86
C GLN A 482 -17.31 -11.81 22.55
N ARG A 483 -16.85 -10.82 23.32
CA ARG A 483 -17.73 -9.82 23.95
C ARG A 483 -18.49 -8.98 22.92
N LEU A 484 -17.81 -8.53 21.85
CA LEU A 484 -18.44 -7.78 20.76
C LEU A 484 -19.50 -8.64 20.05
N VAL A 485 -19.19 -9.89 19.73
CA VAL A 485 -20.11 -10.83 19.06
C VAL A 485 -21.31 -11.17 19.95
N ALA A 486 -21.08 -11.47 21.23
CA ALA A 486 -22.16 -11.78 22.18
C ALA A 486 -23.10 -10.59 22.36
N TYR A 487 -22.56 -9.39 22.56
CA TYR A 487 -23.40 -8.20 22.66
C TYR A 487 -24.21 -7.96 21.37
N ALA A 488 -23.61 -8.16 20.20
CA ALA A 488 -24.30 -8.03 18.93
C ALA A 488 -25.48 -9.01 18.80
N LYS A 489 -25.25 -10.30 19.06
CA LYS A 489 -26.24 -11.38 18.91
C LYS A 489 -27.32 -11.35 19.99
N ASP A 490 -26.95 -11.08 21.24
CA ASP A 490 -27.84 -11.23 22.39
C ASP A 490 -28.61 -9.95 22.71
N HIS A 491 -28.11 -8.78 22.26
CA HIS A 491 -28.68 -7.48 22.62
C HIS A 491 -28.97 -6.62 21.38
N ALA A 492 -27.94 -6.21 20.62
CA ALA A 492 -28.11 -5.17 19.60
C ALA A 492 -29.05 -5.60 18.45
N ILE A 493 -28.82 -6.77 17.86
CA ILE A 493 -29.62 -7.28 16.74
C ILE A 493 -31.07 -7.58 17.17
N PRO A 494 -31.33 -8.35 18.26
CA PRO A 494 -32.70 -8.59 18.72
C PRO A 494 -33.47 -7.31 19.03
N THR A 495 -32.80 -6.32 19.64
CA THR A 495 -33.42 -5.01 19.93
C THR A 495 -33.84 -4.32 18.64
N ALA A 496 -32.94 -4.20 17.66
CA ALA A 496 -33.23 -3.57 16.36
C ALA A 496 -34.32 -4.32 15.57
N PHE A 497 -34.44 -5.64 15.74
CA PHE A 497 -35.47 -6.45 15.06
C PHE A 497 -36.86 -6.37 15.69
N GLN A 498 -36.93 -6.08 17.00
CA GLN A 498 -38.19 -5.95 17.73
C GLN A 498 -38.80 -4.53 17.64
N THR A 499 -38.03 -3.56 17.15
CA THR A 499 -38.48 -2.18 16.94
C THR A 499 -39.71 -2.12 16.03
N THR A 500 -40.78 -1.47 16.49
CA THR A 500 -42.03 -1.32 15.73
C THR A 500 -42.07 -0.06 14.86
N SER A 501 -41.31 0.98 15.22
CA SER A 501 -41.24 2.26 14.49
C SER A 501 -40.09 2.25 13.48
N ILE A 502 -40.22 1.40 12.46
CA ILE A 502 -39.21 1.27 11.41
C ILE A 502 -39.23 2.45 10.42
N VAL A 503 -38.05 2.87 9.97
CA VAL A 503 -37.84 3.95 9.01
C VAL A 503 -37.08 3.40 7.80
N ASN A 504 -37.65 3.55 6.62
CA ASN A 504 -37.06 3.12 5.34
C ASN A 504 -36.41 4.30 4.61
N GLU A 505 -35.56 5.04 5.33
CA GLU A 505 -34.84 6.21 4.82
C GLU A 505 -33.55 6.38 5.64
N TRP A 506 -32.48 6.84 4.99
CA TRP A 506 -31.23 7.16 5.67
C TRP A 506 -31.37 8.41 6.54
N SER A 507 -30.67 8.46 7.68
CA SER A 507 -30.61 9.67 8.46
C SER A 507 -29.86 10.78 7.72
N ASP A 508 -30.09 12.03 8.12
CA ASP A 508 -29.26 13.16 7.72
C ASP A 508 -27.78 12.92 8.07
N ARG A 509 -26.88 13.62 7.36
CA ARG A 509 -25.42 13.56 7.60
C ARG A 509 -25.10 13.70 9.10
N PRO A 510 -24.44 12.70 9.72
CA PRO A 510 -24.00 12.80 11.10
C PRO A 510 -23.12 14.03 11.34
N SER A 511 -23.31 14.70 12.48
CA SER A 511 -22.66 15.98 12.79
C SER A 511 -21.12 15.90 12.86
N ASP A 512 -20.57 14.70 13.06
CA ASP A 512 -19.13 14.44 13.12
C ASP A 512 -18.53 14.11 11.74
N LEU A 513 -19.34 13.94 10.69
CA LEU A 513 -18.84 13.87 9.32
C LEU A 513 -18.67 15.27 8.72
N ASN A 514 -17.51 15.52 8.13
CA ASN A 514 -17.25 16.77 7.43
C ASN A 514 -17.99 16.80 6.06
N ARG A 515 -17.85 17.91 5.31
CA ARG A 515 -18.50 18.11 4.00
C ARG A 515 -17.97 17.20 2.88
N GLY A 516 -17.03 16.31 3.19
CA GLY A 516 -16.39 15.41 2.24
C GLY A 516 -15.36 16.12 1.36
N ASP A 517 -14.86 17.30 1.74
CA ASP A 517 -13.89 18.11 1.00
C ASP A 517 -12.43 17.82 1.40
N ARG A 518 -12.22 17.04 2.47
CA ARG A 518 -10.89 16.59 2.94
C ARG A 518 -11.00 15.39 3.88
N ILE A 519 -9.90 14.65 4.00
CA ILE A 519 -9.65 13.74 5.12
C ILE A 519 -9.00 14.55 6.24
N ASP A 520 -9.58 14.53 7.44
CA ASP A 520 -9.05 15.27 8.58
C ASP A 520 -7.78 14.60 9.12
N GLU A 521 -6.69 15.37 9.26
CA GLU A 521 -5.40 14.86 9.72
C GLU A 521 -5.44 14.45 11.19
N VAL A 522 -4.90 13.27 11.49
CA VAL A 522 -4.76 12.73 12.84
C VAL A 522 -3.28 12.50 13.13
N ARG A 523 -2.82 12.91 14.32
CA ARG A 523 -1.39 12.90 14.69
C ARG A 523 -0.89 11.56 15.22
N THR A 524 -1.79 10.63 15.50
CA THR A 524 -1.52 9.35 16.16
C THR A 524 -2.20 8.23 15.39
N THR A 525 -1.68 7.01 15.52
CA THR A 525 -2.27 5.80 14.94
C THR A 525 -2.10 4.64 15.90
N ARG A 526 -3.08 3.72 15.91
CA ARG A 526 -2.98 2.43 16.60
C ARG A 526 -2.47 1.29 15.70
N PHE A 527 -2.19 1.57 14.43
CA PHE A 527 -1.60 0.59 13.52
C PHE A 527 -0.10 0.44 13.80
N ASN A 528 0.32 -0.77 14.12
CA ASN A 528 1.72 -1.14 14.34
C ASN A 528 2.28 -1.84 13.10
N ARG A 529 3.54 -1.55 12.73
CA ARG A 529 4.19 -2.13 11.55
C ARG A 529 5.32 -3.08 11.95
N PHE A 530 5.21 -4.34 11.54
CA PHE A 530 6.14 -5.45 11.80
C PHE A 530 6.57 -6.17 10.51
N SER A 531 6.86 -5.42 9.43
CA SER A 531 7.36 -5.99 8.17
C SER A 531 8.52 -6.96 8.38
N HIS A 532 8.46 -8.12 7.71
CA HIS A 532 9.46 -9.19 7.77
C HIS A 532 9.74 -9.74 9.19
N GLN A 533 8.75 -9.71 10.07
CA GLN A 533 8.81 -10.29 11.41
C GLN A 533 7.78 -11.43 11.56
N PRO A 534 8.00 -12.37 12.50
CA PRO A 534 7.01 -13.39 12.85
C PRO A 534 5.64 -12.80 13.17
N ALA A 535 4.63 -13.30 12.47
CA ALA A 535 3.25 -12.82 12.58
C ALA A 535 2.32 -13.81 13.29
N TRP A 536 2.77 -15.05 13.58
CA TRP A 536 1.93 -16.09 14.19
C TRP A 536 1.25 -15.66 15.50
N THR A 537 2.00 -15.11 16.45
CA THR A 537 1.47 -14.71 17.77
C THR A 537 0.34 -13.69 17.65
N SER A 538 0.51 -12.68 16.80
CA SER A 538 -0.55 -11.71 16.53
C SER A 538 -1.70 -12.37 15.77
N SER A 539 -1.43 -13.17 14.74
CA SER A 539 -2.46 -13.73 13.86
C SER A 539 -3.41 -14.68 14.58
N ARG A 540 -2.95 -15.46 15.58
CA ARG A 540 -3.81 -16.35 16.37
C ARG A 540 -4.61 -15.66 17.48
N MET A 541 -4.46 -14.35 17.67
CA MET A 541 -4.96 -13.64 18.85
C MET A 541 -6.50 -13.65 18.95
N SER A 542 -7.19 -13.60 17.81
CA SER A 542 -8.65 -13.67 17.77
C SER A 542 -9.21 -15.07 18.01
N CYS A 543 -8.38 -16.12 17.92
CA CYS A 543 -8.82 -17.49 18.10
C CYS A 543 -9.27 -17.77 19.54
N PRO A 544 -10.38 -18.52 19.73
CA PRO A 544 -10.89 -18.90 21.06
C PRO A 544 -9.81 -19.54 21.94
N VAL A 545 -9.83 -19.26 23.24
CA VAL A 545 -8.82 -19.77 24.20
C VAL A 545 -8.75 -21.30 24.24
N GLU A 546 -9.85 -21.99 23.97
CA GLU A 546 -9.94 -23.45 23.92
C GLU A 546 -9.51 -24.06 22.57
N SER A 547 -9.18 -23.23 21.57
CA SER A 547 -8.75 -23.72 20.26
C SER A 547 -7.33 -24.33 20.34
N PRO A 548 -7.00 -25.33 19.50
CA PRO A 548 -5.69 -25.97 19.54
C PRO A 548 -4.53 -24.97 19.34
N VAL A 549 -4.73 -23.90 18.55
CA VAL A 549 -3.69 -22.87 18.36
C VAL A 549 -3.41 -22.04 19.60
N ARG A 550 -4.30 -22.05 20.61
CA ARG A 550 -4.13 -21.35 21.89
C ARG A 550 -3.53 -22.24 22.97
N SER A 551 -3.14 -23.49 22.65
CA SER A 551 -2.39 -24.37 23.55
C SER A 551 -1.14 -23.68 24.11
N LEU A 552 -0.94 -23.82 25.43
CA LEU A 552 0.18 -23.21 26.16
C LEU A 552 1.51 -23.91 25.88
N ASP A 553 1.48 -25.24 25.68
CA ASP A 553 2.66 -26.05 25.38
C ASP A 553 3.07 -25.97 23.90
N GLU A 554 2.25 -25.32 23.06
CA GLU A 554 2.46 -25.11 21.62
C GLU A 554 2.71 -26.42 20.82
N ASN A 555 2.21 -27.56 21.33
CA ASN A 555 2.39 -28.90 20.76
C ASN A 555 1.07 -29.58 20.35
N ALA A 556 -0.06 -28.88 20.44
CA ALA A 556 -1.35 -29.42 20.04
C ALA A 556 -1.35 -29.76 18.54
N PRO A 557 -1.92 -30.91 18.13
CA PRO A 557 -2.06 -31.27 16.73
C PRO A 557 -3.10 -30.38 16.04
N ASP A 558 -3.06 -30.38 14.71
CA ASP A 558 -4.14 -29.84 13.90
C ASP A 558 -5.43 -30.63 14.14
N ASN A 559 -6.56 -29.93 14.23
CA ASN A 559 -7.89 -30.52 14.38
C ASN A 559 -8.46 -30.84 12.98
N THR A 560 -7.86 -31.82 12.32
CA THR A 560 -8.18 -32.21 10.94
C THR A 560 -9.59 -32.76 10.77
N ASP A 561 -10.16 -33.38 11.81
CA ASP A 561 -11.49 -33.99 11.77
C ASP A 561 -12.60 -32.99 11.41
N ARG A 562 -12.37 -31.70 11.66
CA ARG A 562 -13.31 -30.63 11.31
C ARG A 562 -13.36 -30.28 9.83
N TYR A 563 -12.39 -30.72 9.03
CA TYR A 563 -12.29 -30.28 7.64
C TYR A 563 -11.77 -31.30 6.65
N ALA A 564 -11.17 -32.40 7.10
CA ALA A 564 -10.59 -33.42 6.25
C ALA A 564 -11.22 -34.79 6.55
N HIS A 565 -11.38 -35.60 5.50
CA HIS A 565 -11.95 -36.93 5.55
C HIS A 565 -10.97 -37.98 5.01
N GLY A 566 -10.97 -39.15 5.66
CA GLY A 566 -10.12 -40.29 5.31
C GLY A 566 -8.65 -40.08 5.66
N ASP A 567 -7.88 -41.17 5.57
CA ASP A 567 -6.47 -41.20 5.98
C ASP A 567 -5.58 -40.23 5.16
N LEU A 568 -5.92 -40.01 3.89
CA LEU A 568 -5.22 -39.07 3.01
C LEU A 568 -5.60 -37.60 3.26
N GLY A 569 -6.69 -37.34 3.99
CA GLY A 569 -7.11 -36.00 4.38
C GLY A 569 -7.80 -35.17 3.28
N PHE A 570 -8.75 -35.76 2.56
CA PHE A 570 -9.54 -35.04 1.54
C PHE A 570 -10.40 -33.96 2.17
N ILE A 571 -10.27 -32.71 1.71
CA ILE A 571 -10.95 -31.57 2.33
C ILE A 571 -12.45 -31.61 2.01
N TYR A 572 -13.31 -31.78 3.04
CA TYR A 572 -14.76 -31.73 2.89
C TYR A 572 -15.36 -30.39 3.33
N ASN A 573 -14.69 -29.66 4.23
CA ASN A 573 -15.16 -28.36 4.73
C ASN A 573 -14.07 -27.29 4.61
N THR A 574 -14.14 -26.47 3.56
CA THR A 574 -13.16 -25.43 3.25
C THR A 574 -13.20 -24.26 4.24
N SER A 575 -14.36 -23.95 4.82
CA SER A 575 -14.47 -22.92 5.86
C SER A 575 -13.70 -23.31 7.12
N ALA A 576 -13.80 -24.57 7.56
CA ALA A 576 -13.04 -25.09 8.70
C ALA A 576 -11.54 -25.30 8.36
N PHE A 577 -11.21 -25.69 7.12
CA PHE A 577 -9.82 -25.81 6.64
C PHE A 577 -9.09 -24.46 6.63
N SER A 578 -9.74 -23.40 6.16
CA SER A 578 -9.19 -22.04 6.16
C SER A 578 -9.23 -21.35 7.53
N ASP A 579 -9.88 -21.97 8.53
CA ASP A 579 -9.87 -21.50 9.90
C ASP A 579 -8.55 -21.86 10.59
N ILE A 580 -7.67 -20.87 10.75
CA ILE A 580 -6.35 -21.08 11.34
C ILE A 580 -6.46 -21.55 12.78
N CYS A 581 -7.59 -21.29 13.45
CA CYS A 581 -7.80 -21.73 14.82
C CYS A 581 -7.84 -23.25 14.96
N ASN A 582 -8.01 -23.99 13.85
CA ASN A 582 -7.94 -25.45 13.81
C ASN A 582 -6.54 -26.00 13.52
N ALA A 583 -5.56 -25.19 13.08
CA ALA A 583 -4.30 -25.70 12.51
C ALA A 583 -3.04 -25.03 13.10
N PRO A 584 -2.56 -25.46 14.30
CA PRO A 584 -1.29 -25.00 14.88
C PRO A 584 -0.07 -25.18 13.96
N SER A 585 -0.07 -26.19 13.09
CA SER A 585 1.06 -26.49 12.19
C SER A 585 1.38 -25.33 11.23
N LEU A 586 0.39 -24.49 10.90
CA LEU A 586 0.55 -23.35 9.98
C LEU A 586 1.63 -22.37 10.43
N ARG A 587 1.93 -22.30 11.74
CA ARG A 587 3.09 -21.55 12.28
C ARG A 587 4.40 -21.89 11.56
N TYR A 588 4.55 -23.15 11.13
CA TYR A 588 5.77 -23.70 10.56
C TYR A 588 5.63 -24.12 9.10
N THR A 589 4.44 -24.05 8.52
CA THR A 589 4.18 -24.51 7.15
C THR A 589 3.64 -23.41 6.23
N TYR A 590 3.41 -22.21 6.75
CA TYR A 590 2.84 -21.11 5.96
C TYR A 590 3.64 -19.81 6.09
N GLY A 591 4.10 -19.28 4.94
CA GLY A 591 5.07 -18.18 4.90
C GLY A 591 4.60 -16.85 5.49
N PHE A 592 3.29 -16.56 5.44
CA PHE A 592 2.70 -15.38 6.06
C PHE A 592 2.96 -15.34 7.57
N PHE A 593 2.90 -16.48 8.25
CA PHE A 593 3.09 -16.53 9.71
C PHE A 593 4.56 -16.51 10.11
N ASP A 594 5.46 -17.03 9.26
CA ASP A 594 6.91 -16.92 9.47
C ASP A 594 7.35 -15.45 9.35
N ARG A 595 7.09 -14.80 8.21
CA ARG A 595 7.45 -13.38 7.96
C ARG A 595 6.67 -12.84 6.75
N PRO A 596 5.60 -12.06 6.88
CA PRO A 596 4.93 -11.46 5.71
C PRO A 596 5.73 -10.22 5.22
N ASN A 597 5.45 -9.75 4.00
CA ASN A 597 6.18 -8.59 3.43
C ASN A 597 5.80 -7.30 4.17
N VAL A 598 4.51 -7.10 4.40
CA VAL A 598 3.98 -6.00 5.19
C VAL A 598 3.02 -6.54 6.24
N PHE A 599 3.48 -6.66 7.49
CA PHE A 599 2.56 -6.85 8.61
C PHE A 599 2.26 -5.50 9.23
N ALA A 600 1.10 -4.93 8.97
CA ALA A 600 0.74 -3.66 9.58
C ALA A 600 -0.69 -3.74 10.10
N VAL A 601 -0.82 -3.89 11.42
CA VAL A 601 -2.07 -4.35 12.04
C VAL A 601 -2.49 -3.46 13.20
N VAL A 602 -3.78 -3.45 13.49
CA VAL A 602 -4.38 -2.83 14.68
C VAL A 602 -5.02 -3.92 15.54
N HIS A 603 -4.98 -3.73 16.87
CA HIS A 603 -5.51 -4.67 17.86
C HIS A 603 -6.89 -4.28 18.42
N ASP A 604 -7.61 -3.46 17.68
CA ASP A 604 -8.96 -2.95 17.98
C ASP A 604 -9.82 -3.11 16.72
N LEU A 605 -11.15 -3.19 16.88
CA LEU A 605 -12.07 -3.30 15.73
C LEU A 605 -12.12 -2.00 14.90
N PHE A 606 -11.45 -1.97 13.75
CA PHE A 606 -11.48 -0.85 12.81
C PHE A 606 -12.23 -1.26 11.52
N PRO A 607 -12.99 -0.34 10.90
CA PRO A 607 -13.76 -0.64 9.67
C PRO A 607 -12.86 -0.59 8.42
N VAL A 608 -11.90 -1.51 8.31
CA VAL A 608 -10.97 -1.59 7.16
C VAL A 608 -11.45 -2.66 6.18
N PHE A 609 -11.65 -2.25 4.92
CA PHE A 609 -12.05 -3.12 3.82
C PHE A 609 -10.83 -3.75 3.14
N SER A 610 -10.75 -5.08 3.09
CA SER A 610 -9.64 -5.84 2.49
C SER A 610 -10.15 -6.80 1.41
N GLN A 611 -9.32 -7.02 0.38
CA GLN A 611 -9.67 -7.88 -0.77
C GLN A 611 -9.72 -9.37 -0.41
N SER A 612 -8.91 -9.76 0.59
CA SER A 612 -8.96 -11.08 1.22
C SER A 612 -8.52 -10.97 2.68
N LYS A 613 -8.79 -12.01 3.47
CA LYS A 613 -8.35 -12.07 4.87
C LYS A 613 -8.10 -13.50 5.34
N ILE A 614 -7.36 -13.63 6.43
CA ILE A 614 -7.27 -14.88 7.19
C ILE A 614 -8.46 -14.92 8.16
N SER A 615 -8.98 -16.10 8.44
CA SER A 615 -10.14 -16.37 9.33
C SER A 615 -10.13 -15.63 10.67
N SER A 616 -8.95 -15.47 11.28
CA SER A 616 -8.80 -14.75 12.55
C SER A 616 -8.81 -13.23 12.44
N PHE A 617 -8.85 -12.65 11.23
CA PHE A 617 -8.85 -11.20 11.00
C PHE A 617 -10.28 -10.66 10.80
N GLN A 618 -10.50 -9.42 11.21
CA GLN A 618 -11.80 -8.76 11.26
C GLN A 618 -11.94 -7.65 10.21
N ASP A 619 -11.07 -7.67 9.20
CA ASP A 619 -11.23 -6.86 8.00
C ASP A 619 -12.58 -7.15 7.33
N ILE A 620 -13.19 -6.10 6.77
CA ILE A 620 -14.42 -6.17 5.98
C ILE A 620 -14.06 -6.64 4.57
N LEU A 621 -14.52 -7.83 4.18
CA LEU A 621 -14.24 -8.33 2.83
C LEU A 621 -14.99 -7.47 1.79
N TYR A 622 -14.35 -7.26 0.64
CA TYR A 622 -15.02 -6.72 -0.55
C TYR A 622 -14.45 -7.34 -1.83
N PRO A 623 -15.21 -7.32 -2.94
CA PRO A 623 -14.75 -7.91 -4.18
C PRO A 623 -13.49 -7.21 -4.68
N SER A 624 -12.50 -8.01 -5.06
CA SER A 624 -11.18 -7.52 -5.37
C SER A 624 -11.18 -6.64 -6.63
N PRO A 625 -10.71 -5.37 -6.55
CA PRO A 625 -10.52 -4.53 -7.73
C PRO A 625 -9.57 -5.14 -8.75
N TRP A 626 -8.71 -6.10 -8.34
CA TRP A 626 -7.82 -6.84 -9.23
C TRP A 626 -8.60 -7.65 -10.27
N TYR A 627 -9.65 -8.35 -9.85
CA TYR A 627 -10.52 -9.12 -10.73
C TYR A 627 -11.41 -8.21 -11.57
N TRP A 628 -12.03 -7.19 -10.97
CA TRP A 628 -12.90 -6.27 -11.70
C TRP A 628 -12.17 -5.51 -12.81
N ALA A 629 -10.91 -5.10 -12.55
CA ALA A 629 -10.05 -4.46 -13.53
C ALA A 629 -9.39 -5.43 -14.52
N LYS A 630 -9.70 -6.74 -14.44
CA LYS A 630 -9.14 -7.81 -15.27
C LYS A 630 -7.62 -7.73 -15.38
N LYS A 631 -6.93 -7.55 -14.25
CA LYS A 631 -5.45 -7.50 -14.20
C LYS A 631 -4.80 -8.78 -14.70
N VAL A 632 -5.55 -9.87 -14.61
CA VAL A 632 -5.25 -11.17 -15.14
C VAL A 632 -6.45 -11.62 -15.97
N PRO A 633 -6.47 -11.35 -17.29
CA PRO A 633 -7.60 -11.70 -18.14
C PRO A 633 -7.51 -13.16 -18.63
N TYR A 634 -8.67 -13.81 -18.75
CA TYR A 634 -8.84 -14.98 -19.60
C TYR A 634 -8.81 -14.58 -21.09
N VAL A 635 -8.20 -15.41 -21.93
CA VAL A 635 -8.01 -15.18 -23.37
C VAL A 635 -8.36 -16.48 -24.09
N GLY A 636 -9.64 -16.65 -24.40
CA GLY A 636 -10.19 -17.90 -24.92
C GLY A 636 -9.54 -18.39 -26.21
N GLU A 637 -8.97 -17.52 -27.04
CA GLU A 637 -8.30 -17.90 -28.29
C GLU A 637 -7.04 -18.75 -28.10
N LYS A 638 -6.48 -18.79 -26.88
CA LYS A 638 -5.33 -19.63 -26.56
C LYS A 638 -5.71 -20.84 -25.70
N ASP A 639 -6.96 -20.94 -25.31
CA ASP A 639 -7.47 -22.10 -24.59
C ASP A 639 -7.83 -23.19 -25.60
N VAL A 640 -7.57 -24.45 -25.25
CA VAL A 640 -7.84 -25.60 -26.11
C VAL A 640 -8.96 -26.46 -25.52
N SER A 641 -9.50 -27.39 -26.29
CA SER A 641 -10.52 -28.33 -25.82
C SER A 641 -9.98 -29.19 -24.67
N TRP A 642 -10.85 -29.75 -23.83
CA TRP A 642 -10.41 -30.64 -22.74
C TRP A 642 -9.61 -31.83 -23.28
N GLU A 643 -10.02 -32.37 -24.42
CA GLU A 643 -9.44 -33.53 -25.08
C GLU A 643 -8.02 -33.26 -25.59
N ASP A 644 -7.73 -32.03 -26.00
CA ASP A 644 -6.41 -31.61 -26.52
C ASP A 644 -5.43 -31.20 -25.41
N LYS A 645 -5.88 -31.13 -24.14
CA LYS A 645 -5.04 -30.77 -23.00
C LYS A 645 -4.21 -31.94 -22.51
N THR A 646 -3.05 -31.61 -21.96
CA THR A 646 -2.16 -32.57 -21.31
C THR A 646 -2.71 -33.00 -19.94
N ASP A 647 -2.75 -34.31 -19.69
CA ASP A 647 -3.16 -34.95 -18.43
C ASP A 647 -2.12 -34.75 -17.29
N LYS A 648 -1.86 -33.51 -16.91
CA LYS A 648 -0.96 -33.16 -15.80
C LYS A 648 -1.53 -32.10 -14.89
N LEU A 649 -1.13 -32.18 -13.61
CA LEU A 649 -1.26 -31.11 -12.64
C LEU A 649 -0.16 -30.08 -12.88
N TYR A 650 -0.56 -28.88 -13.27
CA TYR A 650 0.34 -27.83 -13.71
C TYR A 650 0.36 -26.65 -12.74
N TRP A 651 1.56 -26.13 -12.48
CA TRP A 651 1.75 -24.85 -11.82
C TRP A 651 3.07 -24.18 -12.21
N ARG A 652 2.99 -22.87 -12.42
CA ARG A 652 4.14 -21.95 -12.51
C ARG A 652 3.88 -20.73 -11.64
N GLY A 653 4.91 -20.27 -10.94
CA GLY A 653 4.83 -19.07 -10.12
C GLY A 653 6.16 -18.72 -9.45
N SER A 654 6.14 -17.62 -8.70
CA SER A 654 7.28 -17.16 -7.90
C SER A 654 7.19 -17.65 -6.46
N THR A 655 8.30 -17.52 -5.72
CA THR A 655 8.40 -17.82 -4.28
C THR A 655 7.70 -16.81 -3.37
N THR A 656 6.63 -16.16 -3.84
CA THR A 656 5.84 -15.24 -3.00
C THR A 656 5.08 -16.00 -1.91
N GLY A 657 4.67 -15.29 -0.86
CA GLY A 657 3.89 -15.86 0.25
C GLY A 657 4.57 -15.81 1.60
N GLY A 658 5.79 -15.29 1.64
CA GLY A 658 6.51 -14.92 2.86
C GLY A 658 7.91 -14.44 2.52
N TYR A 659 8.48 -13.60 3.37
CA TYR A 659 9.84 -13.11 3.27
C TYR A 659 10.83 -14.07 3.95
N SER A 660 11.67 -14.76 3.18
CA SER A 660 12.63 -15.71 3.76
C SER A 660 13.88 -15.02 4.33
N ARG A 661 14.21 -15.39 5.57
CA ARG A 661 15.48 -15.08 6.24
C ARG A 661 15.97 -16.29 7.03
N GLY A 662 17.28 -16.56 6.98
CA GLY A 662 17.90 -17.61 7.79
C GLY A 662 17.38 -19.02 7.46
N GLY A 663 17.11 -19.30 6.19
CA GLY A 663 16.58 -20.59 5.73
C GLY A 663 15.08 -20.79 5.94
N GLY A 664 14.33 -19.72 6.26
CA GLY A 664 12.88 -19.78 6.49
C GLY A 664 12.05 -20.32 5.31
N TRP A 665 12.55 -20.19 4.08
CA TRP A 665 11.89 -20.67 2.86
C TRP A 665 11.55 -22.15 2.89
N ARG A 666 12.28 -22.99 3.66
CA ARG A 666 11.98 -24.42 3.82
C ARG A 666 10.65 -24.71 4.51
N ARG A 667 10.02 -23.68 5.09
CA ARG A 667 8.76 -23.72 5.85
C ARG A 667 7.63 -22.95 5.17
N GLN A 668 7.84 -22.44 3.96
CA GLN A 668 6.85 -21.64 3.24
C GLN A 668 6.00 -22.54 2.34
N HIS A 669 4.68 -22.28 2.30
CA HIS A 669 3.69 -23.18 1.70
C HIS A 669 3.96 -23.50 0.22
N ARG A 670 4.42 -22.55 -0.60
CA ARG A 670 4.74 -22.81 -2.01
C ARG A 670 5.97 -23.70 -2.16
N GLN A 671 6.99 -23.48 -1.34
CA GLN A 671 8.23 -24.25 -1.34
C GLN A 671 7.98 -25.67 -0.85
N LEU A 672 7.15 -25.84 0.18
CA LEU A 672 6.69 -27.14 0.66
C LEU A 672 5.89 -27.86 -0.42
N MET A 673 4.93 -27.20 -1.06
CA MET A 673 4.15 -27.78 -2.17
C MET A 673 5.05 -28.25 -3.33
N VAL A 674 5.89 -27.35 -3.86
CA VAL A 674 6.81 -27.68 -4.97
C VAL A 674 7.79 -28.79 -4.57
N GLY A 675 8.33 -28.73 -3.35
CA GLY A 675 9.23 -29.75 -2.83
C GLY A 675 8.57 -31.12 -2.66
N ASN A 676 7.37 -31.17 -2.09
CA ASN A 676 6.62 -32.41 -1.83
C ASN A 676 6.16 -33.07 -3.14
N ILE A 677 5.67 -32.31 -4.11
CA ILE A 677 5.25 -32.84 -5.41
C ILE A 677 6.42 -33.47 -6.17
N ASN A 678 7.57 -32.79 -6.19
CA ASN A 678 8.75 -33.23 -6.94
C ASN A 678 9.68 -34.18 -6.14
N ALA A 679 9.26 -34.64 -4.96
CA ALA A 679 10.05 -35.54 -4.15
C ALA A 679 10.15 -36.95 -4.77
N LEU A 680 11.30 -37.60 -4.60
CA LEU A 680 11.56 -38.98 -5.08
C LEU A 680 11.23 -40.06 -4.03
N ASN A 681 10.44 -39.72 -3.01
CA ASN A 681 10.05 -40.65 -1.94
C ASN A 681 8.76 -41.42 -2.30
N THR A 682 8.12 -42.03 -1.30
CA THR A 682 6.85 -42.74 -1.46
C THR A 682 5.64 -41.81 -1.31
N ALA A 683 4.51 -42.20 -1.87
CA ALA A 683 3.19 -41.63 -1.62
C ALA A 683 2.21 -42.73 -1.21
N GLU A 684 1.07 -42.34 -0.64
CA GLU A 684 -0.06 -43.23 -0.41
C GLU A 684 -1.12 -42.98 -1.50
N ILE A 685 -1.71 -44.06 -1.99
CA ILE A 685 -2.86 -44.05 -2.90
C ILE A 685 -3.96 -44.94 -2.34
N LEU A 686 -5.17 -44.83 -2.89
CA LEU A 686 -6.27 -45.75 -2.64
C LEU A 686 -6.31 -46.81 -3.74
N SER A 687 -6.52 -48.06 -3.31
CA SER A 687 -6.67 -49.21 -4.19
C SER A 687 -7.88 -50.03 -3.76
N ARG A 688 -8.62 -50.55 -4.74
CA ARG A 688 -9.78 -51.39 -4.48
C ARG A 688 -9.34 -52.83 -4.20
N GLY A 689 -9.62 -53.31 -3.00
CA GLY A 689 -9.36 -54.68 -2.58
C GLY A 689 -10.35 -55.68 -3.18
N GLU A 690 -10.08 -56.98 -2.98
CA GLU A 690 -10.94 -58.08 -3.47
C GLU A 690 -12.34 -58.07 -2.85
N ASN A 691 -12.49 -57.53 -1.63
CA ASN A 691 -13.77 -57.29 -0.97
C ASN A 691 -14.55 -56.10 -1.54
N GLY A 692 -14.01 -55.42 -2.57
CA GLY A 692 -14.61 -54.24 -3.18
C GLY A 692 -14.37 -52.93 -2.42
N HIS A 693 -13.71 -52.97 -1.25
CA HIS A 693 -13.43 -51.81 -0.42
C HIS A 693 -12.16 -51.08 -0.86
N TRP A 694 -12.14 -49.76 -0.71
CA TRP A 694 -10.97 -48.93 -0.89
C TRP A 694 -10.06 -49.00 0.34
N GLY A 695 -8.78 -49.27 0.11
CA GLY A 695 -7.75 -49.31 1.14
C GLY A 695 -6.46 -48.64 0.69
N ARG A 696 -5.67 -48.18 1.66
CA ARG A 696 -4.38 -47.53 1.40
C ARG A 696 -3.35 -48.50 0.82
N LYS A 697 -2.59 -48.00 -0.14
CA LYS A 697 -1.43 -48.66 -0.71
C LYS A 697 -0.29 -47.65 -0.83
N GLN A 698 0.87 -48.00 -0.29
CA GLN A 698 2.08 -47.21 -0.48
C GLN A 698 2.68 -47.50 -1.86
N VAL A 699 3.07 -46.45 -2.58
CA VAL A 699 3.64 -46.51 -3.94
C VAL A 699 4.84 -45.58 -4.06
N SER A 700 5.68 -45.80 -5.08
CA SER A 700 6.74 -44.84 -5.41
C SER A 700 6.14 -43.62 -6.10
N ARG A 701 6.52 -42.40 -5.69
CA ARG A 701 6.11 -41.18 -6.42
C ARG A 701 6.62 -41.17 -7.85
N GLN A 702 7.73 -41.86 -8.13
CA GLN A 702 8.30 -41.96 -9.46
C GLN A 702 7.33 -42.60 -10.48
N GLU A 703 6.45 -43.50 -10.02
CA GLU A 703 5.43 -44.14 -10.86
C GLU A 703 4.39 -43.13 -11.39
N TYR A 704 4.17 -42.04 -10.65
CA TYR A 704 3.17 -41.01 -10.97
C TYR A 704 3.78 -39.66 -11.36
N HIS A 705 5.12 -39.54 -11.36
CA HIS A 705 5.83 -38.28 -11.66
C HIS A 705 5.42 -37.66 -12.99
N ALA A 706 5.07 -38.47 -13.99
CA ALA A 706 4.62 -38.01 -15.30
C ALA A 706 3.31 -37.19 -15.25
N LEU A 707 2.52 -37.30 -14.18
CA LEU A 707 1.26 -36.58 -13.97
C LEU A 707 1.46 -35.16 -13.40
N PHE A 708 2.70 -34.76 -13.08
CA PHE A 708 2.98 -33.47 -12.43
C PHE A 708 3.92 -32.61 -13.26
N ASP A 709 3.61 -31.32 -13.32
CA ASP A 709 4.48 -30.29 -13.88
C ASP A 709 4.38 -28.99 -13.05
N VAL A 710 5.07 -28.98 -11.91
CA VAL A 710 4.95 -27.94 -10.88
C VAL A 710 6.32 -27.38 -10.55
N GLN A 711 6.60 -26.13 -10.95
CA GLN A 711 7.94 -25.53 -10.86
C GLN A 711 7.88 -24.03 -10.56
N PHE A 712 8.94 -23.51 -9.93
CA PHE A 712 9.13 -22.07 -9.79
C PHE A 712 9.66 -21.47 -11.10
N THR A 713 9.17 -20.29 -11.47
CA THR A 713 9.71 -19.48 -12.58
C THR A 713 10.60 -18.33 -12.11
N SER A 714 10.50 -17.97 -10.83
CA SER A 714 11.33 -16.91 -10.25
C SER A 714 11.45 -17.04 -8.74
N ILE A 715 12.63 -16.67 -8.24
CA ILE A 715 12.96 -16.65 -6.80
C ILE A 715 13.09 -15.20 -6.34
N GLY A 716 12.31 -14.82 -5.33
CA GLY A 716 12.27 -13.49 -4.72
C GLY A 716 11.73 -13.50 -3.29
N GLN A 717 11.56 -12.31 -2.70
CA GLN A 717 11.12 -12.13 -1.30
C GLN A 717 11.99 -12.89 -0.29
N CYS A 718 13.30 -12.74 -0.41
CA CYS A 718 14.26 -13.39 0.47
C CYS A 718 15.51 -12.52 0.65
N ASP A 719 16.25 -12.73 1.73
CA ASP A 719 17.61 -12.22 1.84
C ASP A 719 18.50 -12.90 0.77
N ALA A 720 19.61 -12.25 0.41
CA ALA A 720 20.47 -12.69 -0.70
C ALA A 720 20.94 -14.16 -0.59
N HIS A 721 21.30 -14.59 0.63
CA HIS A 721 21.72 -15.97 0.90
C HIS A 721 20.59 -16.98 0.68
N ASP A 722 19.39 -16.69 1.19
CA ASP A 722 18.23 -17.57 1.05
C ASP A 722 17.75 -17.63 -0.41
N CYS A 723 17.82 -16.51 -1.14
CA CYS A 723 17.54 -16.52 -2.57
C CYS A 723 18.56 -17.35 -3.35
N ALA A 724 19.84 -17.30 -2.99
CA ALA A 724 20.87 -18.13 -3.63
C ALA A 724 20.63 -19.62 -3.36
N ALA A 725 20.41 -19.98 -2.09
CA ALA A 725 20.11 -21.35 -1.69
C ALA A 725 18.86 -21.92 -2.37
N GLN A 726 17.80 -21.12 -2.53
CA GLN A 726 16.60 -21.56 -3.25
C GLN A 726 16.84 -21.80 -4.75
N ARG A 727 17.69 -20.99 -5.41
CA ARG A 727 18.05 -21.20 -6.82
C ARG A 727 18.89 -22.45 -7.03
N GLU A 728 19.66 -22.84 -6.02
CA GLU A 728 20.44 -24.09 -6.05
C GLU A 728 19.57 -25.31 -5.73
N PHE A 729 18.61 -25.17 -4.82
CA PHE A 729 17.75 -26.27 -4.39
C PHE A 729 16.62 -26.60 -5.38
N PHE A 730 15.94 -25.58 -5.92
CA PHE A 730 14.81 -25.77 -6.82
C PHE A 730 15.24 -25.73 -8.28
N ASN A 731 14.64 -26.60 -9.11
CA ASN A 731 14.68 -26.45 -10.55
C ASN A 731 13.79 -25.27 -10.97
N VAL A 732 14.42 -24.14 -11.30
CA VAL A 732 13.71 -22.92 -11.72
C VAL A 732 13.56 -22.95 -13.25
N SER A 733 12.32 -23.00 -13.72
CA SER A 733 12.02 -23.00 -15.15
C SER A 733 12.08 -21.60 -15.74
N GLU A 734 12.13 -21.52 -17.07
CA GLU A 734 11.93 -20.26 -17.77
C GLU A 734 10.56 -19.64 -17.44
N PRO A 735 10.43 -18.29 -17.49
CA PRO A 735 9.16 -17.62 -17.30
C PRO A 735 8.11 -18.10 -18.31
N ALA A 736 7.06 -18.76 -17.82
CA ALA A 736 5.90 -19.13 -18.60
C ALA A 736 4.89 -18.00 -18.64
N GLY A 737 4.34 -17.71 -19.82
CA GLY A 737 3.15 -16.88 -19.94
C GLY A 737 1.97 -17.57 -19.26
N GLN A 738 1.08 -16.79 -18.64
CA GLN A 738 -0.07 -17.36 -17.94
C GLN A 738 -0.91 -18.29 -18.83
N GLN A 739 -0.99 -17.98 -20.13
CA GLN A 739 -1.82 -18.72 -21.08
C GLN A 739 -1.27 -20.11 -21.40
N GLU A 740 0.00 -20.40 -21.09
CA GLU A 740 0.54 -21.75 -21.19
C GLU A 740 -0.16 -22.73 -20.23
N ALA A 741 -0.71 -22.22 -19.12
CA ALA A 741 -1.49 -23.03 -18.19
C ALA A 741 -2.70 -23.69 -18.87
N TRP A 742 -3.31 -23.04 -19.87
CA TRP A 742 -4.48 -23.58 -20.56
C TRP A 742 -4.19 -24.81 -21.43
N GLY A 743 -2.91 -25.19 -21.62
CA GLY A 743 -2.55 -26.46 -22.25
C GLY A 743 -2.69 -27.69 -21.34
N TYR A 744 -3.05 -27.52 -20.07
CA TYR A 744 -3.07 -28.57 -19.05
C TYR A 744 -4.46 -28.77 -18.45
N LYS A 745 -4.83 -30.03 -18.19
CA LYS A 745 -6.17 -30.36 -17.66
C LYS A 745 -6.36 -29.92 -16.21
N TYR A 746 -5.32 -29.93 -15.37
CA TYR A 746 -5.45 -29.66 -13.94
C TYR A 746 -4.54 -28.51 -13.52
N LEU A 747 -5.08 -27.44 -12.93
CA LEU A 747 -4.33 -26.22 -12.60
C LEU A 747 -4.33 -25.94 -11.11
N ILE A 748 -3.16 -25.77 -10.51
CA ILE A 748 -3.09 -25.36 -9.10
C ILE A 748 -3.30 -23.85 -8.96
N ASP A 749 -4.30 -23.44 -8.18
CA ASP A 749 -4.40 -22.09 -7.64
C ASP A 749 -3.96 -22.10 -6.17
N ILE A 750 -2.91 -21.35 -5.83
CA ILE A 750 -2.34 -21.33 -4.47
C ILE A 750 -2.02 -19.91 -4.05
N ASP A 751 -2.32 -19.59 -2.80
CA ASP A 751 -2.05 -18.30 -2.19
C ASP A 751 -0.61 -17.83 -2.37
N GLY A 752 -0.44 -16.51 -2.45
CA GLY A 752 0.84 -15.82 -2.44
C GLY A 752 0.99 -15.06 -1.12
N ASN A 753 1.34 -13.77 -1.19
CA ASN A 753 1.34 -12.90 0.00
C ASN A 753 -0.06 -12.84 0.66
N ALA A 754 -1.08 -12.94 -0.17
CA ALA A 754 -2.49 -13.08 0.15
C ALA A 754 -3.15 -13.99 -0.89
N PHE A 755 -4.35 -13.66 -1.37
CA PHE A 755 -5.04 -14.42 -2.40
C PHE A 755 -4.28 -14.47 -3.75
N SER A 756 -4.60 -15.47 -4.57
CA SER A 756 -4.06 -15.60 -5.93
C SER A 756 -4.92 -14.85 -6.96
N GLY A 757 -4.37 -13.78 -7.53
CA GLY A 757 -5.03 -13.00 -8.59
C GLY A 757 -5.27 -13.72 -9.92
N ARG A 758 -4.93 -15.02 -10.04
CA ARG A 758 -5.15 -15.83 -11.26
C ARG A 758 -6.43 -16.65 -11.22
N TYR A 759 -7.04 -16.82 -10.04
CA TYR A 759 -8.10 -17.80 -9.81
C TYR A 759 -9.27 -17.68 -10.80
N HIS A 760 -9.79 -16.46 -11.04
CA HIS A 760 -10.89 -16.24 -11.99
C HIS A 760 -10.53 -16.72 -13.41
N ALA A 761 -9.35 -16.36 -13.93
CA ALA A 761 -8.92 -16.76 -15.27
C ALA A 761 -8.59 -18.26 -15.40
N PHE A 762 -8.33 -18.94 -14.28
CA PHE A 762 -8.20 -20.39 -14.24
C PHE A 762 -9.56 -21.07 -14.26
N LEU A 763 -10.53 -20.58 -13.49
CA LEU A 763 -11.89 -21.08 -13.52
C LEU A 763 -12.55 -20.86 -14.89
N GLU A 764 -12.31 -19.72 -15.54
CA GLU A 764 -12.83 -19.44 -16.88
C GLU A 764 -12.23 -20.32 -17.99
N SER A 765 -11.15 -21.07 -17.71
CA SER A 765 -10.54 -21.96 -18.68
C SER A 765 -11.18 -23.34 -18.74
N ASN A 766 -10.95 -24.08 -19.82
CA ASN A 766 -11.40 -25.47 -19.98
C ASN A 766 -10.60 -26.46 -19.09
N SER A 767 -10.08 -26.04 -17.94
CA SER A 767 -9.23 -26.84 -17.06
C SER A 767 -9.85 -26.97 -15.67
N LEU A 768 -9.65 -28.12 -15.01
CA LEU A 768 -10.07 -28.35 -13.65
C LEU A 768 -9.12 -27.64 -12.67
N VAL A 769 -9.64 -26.67 -11.92
CA VAL A 769 -8.85 -25.95 -10.93
C VAL A 769 -8.74 -26.76 -9.64
N CYS A 770 -7.53 -26.89 -9.12
CA CYS A 770 -7.22 -27.45 -7.82
C CYS A 770 -6.77 -26.30 -6.89
N LYS A 771 -7.57 -25.95 -5.87
CA LYS A 771 -7.32 -24.77 -5.02
C LYS A 771 -6.67 -25.15 -3.69
N VAL A 772 -5.57 -24.48 -3.36
CA VAL A 772 -4.82 -24.59 -2.09
C VAL A 772 -4.77 -23.19 -1.46
N ALA A 773 -5.78 -22.84 -0.66
CA ALA A 773 -5.92 -21.48 -0.14
C ALA A 773 -6.33 -21.42 1.34
N LEU A 774 -5.72 -20.50 2.06
CA LEU A 774 -6.01 -20.11 3.44
C LEU A 774 -6.76 -18.77 3.49
N PHE A 775 -6.46 -17.87 2.55
CA PHE A 775 -7.12 -16.58 2.46
C PHE A 775 -8.55 -16.74 1.96
N ARG A 776 -9.49 -16.13 2.69
CA ARG A 776 -10.91 -16.07 2.33
C ARG A 776 -11.18 -14.86 1.46
N GLU A 777 -12.05 -15.03 0.48
CA GLU A 777 -12.43 -14.02 -0.51
C GLU A 777 -13.96 -13.87 -0.59
N TRP A 778 -14.43 -12.82 -1.26
CA TRP A 778 -15.86 -12.50 -1.37
C TRP A 778 -16.70 -13.59 -2.05
N HIS A 779 -16.08 -14.46 -2.86
CA HIS A 779 -16.73 -15.46 -3.68
C HIS A 779 -16.80 -16.86 -3.05
N ASP A 780 -16.31 -17.04 -1.81
CA ASP A 780 -16.27 -18.35 -1.15
C ASP A 780 -17.66 -19.00 -1.01
N GLU A 781 -18.72 -18.19 -0.88
CA GLU A 781 -20.11 -18.66 -0.84
C GLU A 781 -20.68 -19.01 -2.20
N ARG A 782 -20.02 -18.57 -3.28
CA ARG A 782 -20.50 -18.70 -4.66
C ARG A 782 -19.83 -19.86 -5.38
N ILE A 783 -18.54 -20.06 -5.13
CA ILE A 783 -17.75 -21.11 -5.77
C ILE A 783 -17.60 -22.28 -4.81
N LYS A 784 -18.32 -23.37 -5.11
CA LYS A 784 -18.39 -24.57 -4.25
C LYS A 784 -17.27 -25.58 -4.54
N PRO A 785 -16.56 -26.07 -3.51
CA PRO A 785 -15.60 -27.17 -3.65
C PRO A 785 -16.32 -28.43 -4.15
N TRP A 786 -15.59 -29.29 -4.86
CA TRP A 786 -16.06 -30.53 -5.50
C TRP A 786 -17.15 -30.38 -6.57
N VAL A 787 -17.72 -29.18 -6.75
CA VAL A 787 -18.59 -28.84 -7.90
C VAL A 787 -17.81 -28.04 -8.95
N HIS A 788 -17.11 -27.00 -8.52
CA HIS A 788 -16.45 -26.03 -9.42
C HIS A 788 -14.92 -26.11 -9.41
N TYR A 789 -14.35 -26.72 -8.37
CA TYR A 789 -12.91 -26.90 -8.20
C TYR A 789 -12.63 -28.02 -7.20
N VAL A 790 -11.41 -28.55 -7.19
CA VAL A 790 -10.96 -29.55 -6.22
C VAL A 790 -10.18 -28.86 -5.09
N PRO A 791 -10.65 -28.89 -3.82
CA PRO A 791 -9.87 -28.37 -2.71
C PRO A 791 -8.71 -29.31 -2.36
N LEU A 792 -7.52 -28.75 -2.18
CA LEU A 792 -6.29 -29.46 -1.85
C LEU A 792 -5.67 -28.89 -0.56
N SER A 793 -5.06 -29.77 0.23
CA SER A 793 -4.43 -29.48 1.51
C SER A 793 -3.02 -28.89 1.34
N PHE A 794 -2.52 -28.20 2.37
CA PHE A 794 -1.13 -27.72 2.40
C PHE A 794 -0.11 -28.85 2.63
N ARG A 795 -0.54 -30.01 3.16
CA ARG A 795 0.36 -31.16 3.36
C ARG A 795 0.65 -31.85 2.03
N GLY A 796 -0.38 -32.01 1.23
CA GLY A 796 -0.33 -32.60 -0.11
C GLY A 796 -0.15 -34.12 -0.13
N ASP A 797 -0.58 -34.81 0.92
CA ASP A 797 -0.56 -36.27 0.98
C ASP A 797 -1.53 -36.86 -0.06
N GLU A 798 -2.64 -36.16 -0.31
CA GLU A 798 -3.69 -36.56 -1.23
C GLU A 798 -3.41 -36.22 -2.71
N PHE A 799 -2.32 -35.52 -3.03
CA PHE A 799 -2.09 -35.00 -4.39
C PHE A 799 -1.91 -36.12 -5.42
N VAL A 800 -1.14 -37.16 -5.07
CA VAL A 800 -0.91 -38.32 -5.94
C VAL A 800 -2.20 -39.09 -6.14
N GLU A 801 -2.95 -39.34 -5.07
CA GLU A 801 -4.23 -40.03 -5.17
C GLU A 801 -5.25 -39.25 -5.98
N THR A 802 -5.36 -37.93 -5.76
CA THR A 802 -6.27 -37.07 -6.51
C THR A 802 -6.00 -37.15 -8.00
N MET A 803 -4.72 -37.04 -8.40
CA MET A 803 -4.34 -37.17 -9.81
C MET A 803 -4.54 -38.57 -10.36
N ARG A 804 -4.18 -39.60 -9.59
CA ARG A 804 -4.43 -41.00 -9.97
C ARG A 804 -5.92 -41.26 -10.21
N TYR A 805 -6.78 -40.80 -9.31
CA TYR A 805 -8.23 -40.93 -9.43
C TYR A 805 -8.74 -40.29 -10.72
N PHE A 806 -8.47 -39.00 -10.96
CA PHE A 806 -9.00 -38.30 -12.14
C PHE A 806 -8.44 -38.82 -13.46
N VAL A 807 -7.19 -39.31 -13.50
CA VAL A 807 -6.56 -39.78 -14.73
C VAL A 807 -6.81 -41.27 -15.01
N SER A 808 -6.91 -42.11 -13.97
CA SER A 808 -6.90 -43.57 -14.13
C SER A 808 -8.22 -44.26 -13.78
N GLU A 809 -9.02 -43.72 -12.86
CA GLU A 809 -10.30 -44.34 -12.46
C GLU A 809 -11.42 -43.92 -13.40
N ASP A 810 -12.29 -44.86 -13.79
CA ASP A 810 -13.41 -44.57 -14.71
C ASP A 810 -14.32 -43.45 -14.19
N ALA A 811 -14.69 -43.51 -12.92
CA ALA A 811 -15.48 -42.46 -12.27
C ALA A 811 -14.77 -41.10 -12.29
N GLY A 812 -13.44 -41.09 -12.08
CA GLY A 812 -12.62 -39.89 -12.14
C GLY A 812 -12.50 -39.31 -13.55
N ARG A 813 -12.29 -40.15 -14.57
CA ARG A 813 -12.21 -39.72 -15.98
C ARG A 813 -13.51 -39.13 -16.49
N THR A 814 -14.65 -39.59 -15.98
CA THR A 814 -15.96 -38.99 -16.26
C THR A 814 -16.19 -37.69 -15.46
N ALA A 815 -15.78 -37.67 -14.18
CA ALA A 815 -16.01 -36.52 -13.32
C ALA A 815 -15.11 -35.31 -13.66
N GLY A 816 -13.84 -35.53 -14.01
CA GLY A 816 -12.84 -34.47 -14.30
C GLY A 816 -13.32 -33.40 -15.29
N PRO A 817 -13.66 -33.74 -16.55
CA PRO A 817 -14.15 -32.78 -17.53
C PRO A 817 -15.45 -32.09 -17.09
N ARG A 818 -16.33 -32.83 -16.40
CA ARG A 818 -17.60 -32.30 -15.89
C ARG A 818 -17.39 -31.23 -14.82
N LEU A 819 -16.48 -31.46 -13.86
CA LEU A 819 -16.12 -30.45 -12.85
C LEU A 819 -15.44 -29.22 -13.50
N ALA A 820 -14.56 -29.42 -14.49
CA ALA A 820 -13.94 -28.33 -15.22
C ALA A 820 -14.98 -27.46 -15.95
N GLN A 821 -15.92 -28.11 -16.65
CA GLN A 821 -17.03 -27.44 -17.33
C GLN A 821 -17.94 -26.71 -16.34
N ASN A 822 -18.33 -27.35 -15.23
CA ASN A 822 -19.14 -26.73 -14.19
C ASN A 822 -18.44 -25.48 -13.62
N GLY A 823 -17.15 -25.57 -13.31
CA GLY A 823 -16.34 -24.45 -12.82
C GLY A 823 -16.33 -23.28 -13.79
N GLN A 824 -16.11 -23.56 -15.08
CA GLN A 824 -16.11 -22.54 -16.14
C GLN A 824 -17.47 -21.89 -16.34
N GLU A 825 -18.51 -22.68 -16.58
CA GLU A 825 -19.85 -22.16 -16.85
C GLU A 825 -20.37 -21.35 -15.66
N TRP A 826 -20.11 -21.82 -14.44
CA TRP A 826 -20.54 -21.11 -13.25
C TRP A 826 -19.73 -19.83 -13.01
N ALA A 827 -18.41 -19.83 -13.22
CA ALA A 827 -17.60 -18.62 -13.11
C ALA A 827 -18.09 -17.53 -14.08
N GLN A 828 -18.41 -17.90 -15.32
CA GLN A 828 -18.97 -16.99 -16.33
C GLN A 828 -20.35 -16.42 -15.95
N ARG A 829 -21.08 -17.05 -15.03
CA ARG A 829 -22.43 -16.63 -14.59
C ARG A 829 -22.45 -15.98 -13.20
N SER A 830 -21.43 -16.19 -12.37
CA SER A 830 -21.45 -15.82 -10.94
C SER A 830 -20.24 -15.02 -10.44
N LEU A 831 -19.18 -14.87 -11.25
CA LEU A 831 -17.97 -14.08 -10.93
C LEU A 831 -17.79 -12.87 -11.85
N ARG A 832 -18.85 -12.44 -12.55
CA ARG A 832 -18.77 -11.32 -13.48
C ARG A 832 -18.56 -10.01 -12.72
N ASN A 833 -18.20 -8.96 -13.45
CA ASN A 833 -18.10 -7.63 -12.87
C ASN A 833 -19.43 -7.20 -12.24
N GLU A 834 -20.54 -7.57 -12.87
CA GLU A 834 -21.89 -7.35 -12.38
C GLU A 834 -22.15 -8.03 -11.03
N ASP A 835 -21.69 -9.27 -10.83
CA ASP A 835 -21.86 -9.98 -9.55
C ASP A 835 -21.03 -9.32 -8.43
N MET A 836 -19.81 -8.86 -8.76
CA MET A 836 -18.96 -8.09 -7.86
C MET A 836 -19.59 -6.75 -7.47
N GLU A 837 -20.17 -6.02 -8.42
CA GLU A 837 -20.85 -4.75 -8.17
C GLU A 837 -22.08 -4.93 -7.26
N VAL A 838 -22.88 -5.98 -7.50
CA VAL A 838 -24.06 -6.28 -6.67
C VAL A 838 -23.65 -6.66 -5.24
N TRP A 839 -22.59 -7.46 -5.08
CA TRP A 839 -22.06 -7.80 -3.75
C TRP A 839 -21.51 -6.56 -3.04
N PHE A 840 -20.78 -5.71 -3.77
CA PHE A 840 -20.22 -4.49 -3.21
C PHE A 840 -21.32 -3.49 -2.81
N PHE A 841 -22.39 -3.39 -3.60
CA PHE A 841 -23.55 -2.60 -3.23
C PHE A 841 -24.16 -3.11 -1.91
N ARG A 842 -24.33 -4.43 -1.76
CA ARG A 842 -24.89 -5.01 -0.55
C ARG A 842 -24.06 -4.70 0.69
N VAL A 843 -22.74 -4.94 0.67
CA VAL A 843 -21.89 -4.69 1.85
C VAL A 843 -21.88 -3.21 2.25
N LEU A 844 -21.99 -2.29 1.29
CA LEU A 844 -22.01 -0.86 1.58
C LEU A 844 -23.35 -0.37 2.12
N LEU A 845 -24.48 -0.99 1.75
CA LEU A 845 -25.76 -0.76 2.43
C LEU A 845 -25.73 -1.24 3.88
N GLU A 846 -25.20 -2.44 4.12
CA GLU A 846 -25.10 -3.00 5.48
C GLU A 846 -24.10 -2.23 6.36
N TYR A 847 -22.96 -1.83 5.81
CA TYR A 847 -22.02 -0.94 6.50
C TYR A 847 -22.65 0.44 6.75
N GLY A 848 -23.41 0.98 5.79
CA GLY A 848 -24.10 2.25 5.94
C GLY A 848 -25.08 2.24 7.11
N ARG A 849 -25.81 1.15 7.29
CA ARG A 849 -26.65 0.95 8.48
C ARG A 849 -25.85 0.99 9.77
N LEU A 850 -24.69 0.32 9.84
CA LEU A 850 -23.90 0.28 11.09
C LEU A 850 -23.44 1.65 11.58
N VAL A 851 -23.19 2.56 10.64
CA VAL A 851 -22.67 3.91 10.92
C VAL A 851 -23.74 4.98 10.92
N ASP A 852 -25.02 4.62 10.83
CA ASP A 852 -26.16 5.54 10.95
C ASP A 852 -26.54 5.71 12.43
N ASP A 853 -26.79 6.95 12.87
CA ASP A 853 -27.16 7.24 14.27
C ASP A 853 -28.54 6.68 14.64
N ASN A 854 -29.40 6.39 13.65
CA ASN A 854 -30.72 5.82 13.81
C ASN A 854 -30.79 4.31 13.48
N ARG A 855 -29.63 3.60 13.43
CA ARG A 855 -29.52 2.22 12.93
C ARG A 855 -30.50 1.19 13.51
N ASP A 856 -30.95 1.40 14.76
CA ASP A 856 -31.85 0.49 15.48
C ASP A 856 -33.31 0.61 15.02
N ASN A 857 -33.65 1.71 14.34
CA ASN A 857 -34.96 1.96 13.74
C ASN A 857 -34.94 1.83 12.21
N LEU A 858 -33.78 1.65 11.58
CA LEU A 858 -33.69 1.49 10.13
C LEU A 858 -34.21 0.13 9.68
N GLY A 859 -35.08 0.13 8.67
CA GLY A 859 -35.61 -1.10 8.09
C GLY A 859 -36.45 -0.87 6.84
N PHE A 860 -36.27 -1.76 5.87
CA PHE A 860 -37.19 -2.02 4.77
C PHE A 860 -38.13 -3.16 5.19
N TYR A 861 -39.43 -3.02 4.92
CA TYR A 861 -40.45 -3.99 5.31
C TYR A 861 -41.33 -4.39 4.13
#